data_AF-A0A8T7M607-F1
#
_entry.id   AF-A0A8T7M607-F1
#
_cell.length_a   1.000
_cell.length_b   1.000
_cell.length_c   1.000
_cell.angle_alpha   90.00
_cell.angle_beta   90.00
_cell.angle_gamma   90.00
#
_symmetry.space_group_name_H-M   'P 1'
#
loop_
_entity.id
_entity.type
_entity.pdbx_description
1 polymer ?
#
loop_
_entity_poly.entity_id
_entity_poly.type
_entity_poly.pdbx_seq_one_letter_code
_entity_poly.pdbx_strand_id
1 'polypeptide(L)'
;MNRIKFAGVFFSVLLMLGLFVSALTPALADDSEYFEATGKTVSGKFLQYWHSNGGLSVFGYPITEAQMEVNPEDGQVYLTQWFERHRFELHPEKAGTPFEILTGLLGKDLRREALEVDPDFKRADVLYNVLQPKEQQWYFEQTGHNLRFRFLEYWMANGGLERFGYPISEEHREVDPETGKSYVMQWFERARFEYHPENQRPYDVLLGLLGKQIKNPVQNKLEFMWKIGASANNFRRPDALAIDKSDNVYVVDITGKRVFKYGSNGQFQARWSVDGPSALAIDSRDNLFVARRSAAQIAKYDSNGSLLYQKYLYAINNSNYRSNIQLGVIAIDPYDNLFVADPDTAQVHKFDGEGNFLLTIGGEGAGDGQFGFSKYGYNFINGLGCDAQGNLYVLDPVNSRIQIFDNNGNFLRKITKVSGIDLGRADSLAVDEQGQLYLTTYIVLNSTNFNYSLLKLDSNGTVLLTVQLNNQNNNSSVITVRNGNLYIGSYKTKLVSKYSTDGQLLLSWGNSTDPNTRFDFINHLWLDRQDNLYIIDNQTMRKFDNKGHFLQAWNPPSQTWAVYFDGNDKFYYSEELRDTDTQPYERVTVLNTTGGQISQFSIKNQPCKSYSYGGQRFSGVDRQGDLYFLYSYDPGSSYPGQQKDCIQKFDSTGKLLAEWGSYGSGDGQFKFKIINPDGTGSGYIPQIALDEQGNCYVTDLGNYRIQKFDSTGKFLAQWSLFIPPDYKREDMTPNNLIVDNKSQVYVEVAGYLQKYDSNGNLIINIKTTDDYSIESADGSFFSRSIAIDTAGHLFVGDYSERVQKLVLR
;
A
#
# COMPACT_ATOMS: atom_id res chain seq x y z
N MET A 1 -43.12 36.62 -31.65
CA MET A 1 -43.36 36.36 -30.21
C MET A 1 -43.81 34.92 -30.02
N ASN A 2 -42.94 34.13 -29.39
CA ASN A 2 -43.15 32.94 -28.55
C ASN A 2 -43.95 31.69 -29.01
N ARG A 3 -43.14 30.61 -29.06
CA ARG A 3 -43.28 29.27 -28.45
C ARG A 3 -44.11 28.18 -29.14
N ILE A 4 -43.38 27.39 -29.93
CA ILE A 4 -43.11 25.94 -29.82
C ILE A 4 -44.11 25.11 -28.97
N LYS A 5 -44.70 24.10 -29.63
CA LYS A 5 -45.29 22.89 -29.05
C LYS A 5 -44.54 21.64 -29.54
N PHE A 6 -44.46 20.66 -28.65
CA PHE A 6 -43.91 19.32 -28.84
C PHE A 6 -44.88 18.37 -29.57
N ALA A 7 -44.26 17.29 -30.07
CA ALA A 7 -44.77 15.92 -30.23
C ALA A 7 -45.16 15.46 -31.64
N GLY A 8 -44.46 14.40 -32.09
CA GLY A 8 -45.13 13.21 -32.64
C GLY A 8 -44.72 12.73 -34.03
N VAL A 9 -44.13 11.52 -34.04
CA VAL A 9 -44.42 10.40 -34.96
C VAL A 9 -43.67 10.31 -36.30
N PHE A 10 -42.95 9.17 -36.43
CA PHE A 10 -42.62 8.31 -37.58
C PHE A 10 -42.81 8.83 -39.02
N PHE A 11 -41.81 8.61 -39.89
CA PHE A 11 -41.96 7.70 -41.05
C PHE A 11 -40.62 7.37 -41.73
N SER A 12 -40.56 6.14 -42.23
CA SER A 12 -39.57 5.49 -43.09
C SER A 12 -39.56 6.07 -44.52
N VAL A 13 -38.39 6.13 -45.20
CA VAL A 13 -38.31 6.18 -46.67
C VAL A 13 -37.05 5.48 -47.20
N LEU A 14 -37.29 4.66 -48.24
CA LEU A 14 -36.38 3.93 -49.13
C LEU A 14 -35.51 4.83 -50.04
N LEU A 15 -34.31 4.31 -50.35
CA LEU A 15 -33.57 4.32 -51.63
C LEU A 15 -33.84 5.43 -52.68
N MET A 16 -32.77 6.13 -53.09
CA MET A 16 -32.51 6.45 -54.51
C MET A 16 -31.01 6.45 -54.82
N LEU A 17 -30.66 5.72 -55.89
CA LEU A 17 -29.35 5.63 -56.53
C LEU A 17 -29.08 6.81 -57.48
N GLY A 18 -27.81 7.22 -57.58
CA GLY A 18 -27.29 8.07 -58.67
C GLY A 18 -25.75 7.94 -58.79
N LEU A 19 -25.31 7.37 -59.91
CA LEU A 19 -23.92 7.01 -60.33
C LEU A 19 -23.07 8.27 -60.70
N PHE A 20 -21.72 8.33 -60.79
CA PHE A 20 -20.73 7.51 -61.51
C PHE A 20 -19.25 7.88 -61.09
N VAL A 21 -18.43 6.84 -60.82
CA VAL A 21 -17.04 6.49 -61.28
C VAL A 21 -15.72 7.18 -60.84
N SER A 22 -14.78 6.28 -60.52
CA SER A 22 -13.29 6.30 -60.44
C SER A 22 -12.70 6.67 -59.05
N ALA A 23 -11.79 5.91 -58.44
CA ALA A 23 -10.81 4.96 -58.96
C ALA A 23 -10.69 3.70 -58.08
N LEU A 24 -10.27 2.59 -58.68
CA LEU A 24 -9.80 1.40 -57.98
C LEU A 24 -8.51 1.73 -57.20
N THR A 25 -8.65 1.95 -55.90
CA THR A 25 -7.62 1.59 -54.93
C THR A 25 -8.02 0.25 -54.33
N PRO A 26 -7.13 -0.75 -54.23
CA PRO A 26 -7.43 -1.91 -53.39
C PRO A 26 -7.52 -1.39 -51.96
N ALA A 27 -8.70 -1.51 -51.35
CA ALA A 27 -8.87 -1.32 -49.93
C ALA A 27 -8.00 -2.37 -49.22
N LEU A 28 -6.88 -1.92 -48.64
CA LEU A 28 -6.26 -2.64 -47.53
C LEU A 28 -7.32 -2.64 -46.43
N ALA A 29 -7.85 -3.82 -46.11
CA ALA A 29 -8.72 -3.99 -44.97
C ALA A 29 -7.99 -3.49 -43.71
N ASP A 30 -8.67 -2.66 -42.91
CA ASP A 30 -8.23 -2.32 -41.55
C ASP A 30 -8.08 -3.63 -40.78
N ASP A 31 -6.85 -4.03 -40.46
CA ASP A 31 -6.53 -5.22 -39.66
C ASP A 31 -6.71 -4.87 -38.17
N SER A 32 -7.84 -4.27 -37.81
CA SER A 32 -8.13 -3.77 -36.45
C SER A 32 -9.62 -3.78 -36.14
N GLU A 33 -9.96 -4.09 -34.89
CA GLU A 33 -11.33 -4.15 -34.38
C GLU A 33 -11.45 -3.31 -33.11
N TYR A 34 -12.43 -2.40 -33.09
CA TYR A 34 -12.74 -1.55 -31.93
C TYR A 34 -13.87 -2.17 -31.10
N PHE A 35 -13.64 -2.30 -29.80
CA PHE A 35 -14.58 -2.88 -28.85
C PHE A 35 -15.27 -1.78 -28.05
N GLU A 36 -16.50 -1.42 -28.40
CA GLU A 36 -17.27 -0.36 -27.73
C GLU A 36 -17.40 -0.57 -26.21
N ALA A 37 -17.51 -1.83 -25.77
CA ALA A 37 -17.68 -2.19 -24.36
C ALA A 37 -16.52 -1.72 -23.47
N THR A 38 -15.30 -1.65 -24.00
CA THR A 38 -14.09 -1.26 -23.24
C THR A 38 -13.40 -0.03 -23.83
N GLY A 39 -13.83 0.42 -25.00
CA GLY A 39 -13.22 1.49 -25.76
C GLY A 39 -11.79 1.19 -26.23
N LYS A 40 -11.44 -0.10 -26.38
CA LYS A 40 -10.10 -0.55 -26.78
C LYS A 40 -10.09 -1.12 -28.19
N THR A 41 -8.93 -1.06 -28.84
CA THR A 41 -8.73 -1.62 -30.18
C THR A 41 -7.78 -2.81 -30.13
N VAL A 42 -8.10 -3.87 -30.87
CA VAL A 42 -7.19 -5.01 -31.09
C VAL A 42 -6.83 -5.04 -32.56
N SER A 43 -5.54 -5.12 -32.88
CA SER A 43 -5.05 -5.00 -34.25
C SER A 43 -4.02 -6.07 -34.62
N GLY A 44 -3.86 -6.30 -35.91
CA GLY A 44 -2.85 -7.15 -36.52
C GLY A 44 -2.85 -8.58 -35.99
N LYS A 45 -1.67 -9.07 -35.63
CA LYS A 45 -1.46 -10.45 -35.17
C LYS A 45 -2.25 -10.80 -33.91
N PHE A 46 -2.50 -9.83 -33.02
CA PHE A 46 -3.34 -10.07 -31.85
C PHE A 46 -4.80 -10.29 -32.22
N LEU A 47 -5.33 -9.54 -33.19
CA LEU A 47 -6.70 -9.70 -33.65
C LEU A 47 -6.89 -11.05 -34.36
N GLN A 48 -5.95 -11.41 -35.24
CA GLN A 48 -5.94 -12.70 -35.93
C GLN A 48 -5.86 -13.87 -34.95
N TYR A 49 -5.00 -13.77 -33.94
CA TYR A 49 -4.89 -14.77 -32.89
C TYR A 49 -6.16 -14.86 -32.04
N TRP A 50 -6.74 -13.73 -31.65
CA TRP A 50 -7.97 -13.67 -30.87
C TRP A 50 -9.13 -14.38 -31.59
N HIS A 51 -9.36 -14.07 -32.88
CA HIS A 51 -10.40 -14.72 -33.69
C HIS A 51 -10.15 -16.21 -33.87
N SER A 52 -8.90 -16.61 -34.11
CA SER A 52 -8.55 -18.01 -34.40
C SER A 52 -8.54 -18.92 -33.16
N ASN A 53 -8.49 -18.34 -31.95
CA ASN A 53 -8.29 -19.10 -30.71
C ASN A 53 -9.44 -18.98 -29.70
N GLY A 54 -10.63 -18.61 -30.16
CA GLY A 54 -11.88 -18.68 -29.38
C GLY A 54 -12.42 -17.34 -28.88
N GLY A 55 -11.79 -16.22 -29.26
CA GLY A 55 -12.32 -14.87 -29.12
C GLY A 55 -12.87 -14.53 -27.73
N LEU A 56 -14.06 -13.91 -27.72
CA LEU A 56 -14.68 -13.36 -26.52
C LEU A 56 -14.90 -14.40 -25.41
N SER A 57 -15.29 -15.62 -25.78
CA SER A 57 -15.54 -16.70 -24.81
C SER A 57 -14.27 -17.14 -24.06
N VAL A 58 -13.11 -17.01 -24.69
CA VAL A 58 -11.83 -17.51 -24.14
C VAL A 58 -11.01 -16.38 -23.52
N PHE A 59 -10.88 -15.26 -24.23
CA PHE A 59 -10.00 -14.17 -23.81
C PHE A 59 -10.75 -13.04 -23.10
N GLY A 60 -12.05 -12.90 -23.37
CA GLY A 60 -12.82 -11.74 -22.93
C GLY A 60 -12.53 -10.49 -23.77
N TYR A 61 -13.05 -9.36 -23.31
CA TYR A 61 -12.80 -8.07 -23.96
C TYR A 61 -11.35 -7.60 -23.75
N PRO A 62 -10.78 -6.84 -24.70
CA PRO A 62 -9.52 -6.12 -24.46
C PRO A 62 -9.71 -5.06 -23.39
N ILE A 63 -8.80 -5.01 -22.42
CA ILE A 63 -8.84 -4.04 -21.30
C ILE A 63 -7.73 -2.99 -21.40
N THR A 64 -6.71 -3.20 -22.25
CA THR A 64 -5.68 -2.22 -22.58
C THR A 64 -5.55 -2.03 -24.09
N GLU A 65 -4.87 -0.96 -24.49
CA GLU A 65 -4.23 -0.90 -25.82
C GLU A 65 -3.00 -1.82 -25.83
N ALA A 66 -2.54 -2.20 -27.04
CA ALA A 66 -1.27 -2.89 -27.19
C ALA A 66 -0.10 -1.94 -26.89
N GLN A 67 0.82 -2.36 -26.02
CA GLN A 67 1.98 -1.58 -25.60
C GLN A 67 3.18 -2.48 -25.27
N MET A 68 4.40 -1.94 -25.29
CA MET A 68 5.59 -2.70 -24.91
C MET A 68 5.63 -2.88 -23.39
N GLU A 69 5.66 -4.13 -22.90
CA GLU A 69 5.77 -4.47 -21.48
C GLU A 69 6.92 -5.45 -21.24
N VAL A 70 7.52 -5.40 -20.05
CA VAL A 70 8.53 -6.37 -19.60
C VAL A 70 7.81 -7.65 -19.16
N ASN A 71 8.16 -8.79 -19.74
CA ASN A 71 7.65 -10.08 -19.30
C ASN A 71 8.31 -10.46 -17.95
N PRO A 72 7.52 -10.80 -16.92
CA PRO A 72 8.01 -11.08 -15.58
C PRO A 72 8.81 -12.40 -15.46
N GLU A 73 8.68 -13.33 -16.40
CA GLU A 73 9.31 -14.65 -16.38
C GLU A 73 10.74 -14.62 -16.96
N ASP A 74 10.97 -13.86 -18.02
CA ASP A 74 12.27 -13.82 -18.73
C ASP A 74 12.95 -12.43 -18.73
N GLY A 75 12.25 -11.38 -18.29
CA GLY A 75 12.74 -10.01 -18.24
C GLY A 75 12.87 -9.32 -19.61
N GLN A 76 12.40 -9.95 -20.69
CA GLN A 76 12.43 -9.38 -22.05
C GLN A 76 11.23 -8.45 -22.27
N VAL A 77 11.34 -7.56 -23.26
CA VAL A 77 10.26 -6.62 -23.60
C VAL A 77 9.50 -7.12 -24.82
N TYR A 78 8.20 -7.35 -24.67
CA TYR A 78 7.32 -7.77 -25.76
C TYR A 78 6.20 -6.77 -25.98
N LEU A 79 5.77 -6.63 -27.24
CA LEU A 79 4.48 -6.00 -27.51
C LEU A 79 3.42 -6.86 -26.84
N THR A 80 2.62 -6.23 -25.99
CA THR A 80 1.73 -6.89 -25.04
C THR A 80 0.36 -6.22 -25.06
N GLN A 81 -0.71 -7.02 -25.02
CA GLN A 81 -2.07 -6.50 -24.82
C GLN A 81 -2.82 -7.37 -23.83
N TRP A 82 -3.60 -6.71 -22.96
CA TRP A 82 -4.35 -7.38 -21.91
C TRP A 82 -5.82 -7.48 -22.27
N PHE A 83 -6.38 -8.64 -21.95
CA PHE A 83 -7.77 -8.99 -22.06
C PHE A 83 -8.30 -9.37 -20.67
N GLU A 84 -9.62 -9.44 -20.50
CA GLU A 84 -10.22 -9.75 -19.20
C GLU A 84 -9.67 -11.05 -18.59
N ARG A 85 -9.32 -12.05 -19.41
CA ARG A 85 -8.86 -13.37 -18.94
C ARG A 85 -7.39 -13.67 -19.20
N HIS A 86 -6.75 -13.01 -20.16
CA HIS A 86 -5.41 -13.37 -20.63
C HIS A 86 -4.56 -12.13 -20.98
N ARG A 87 -3.24 -12.31 -20.99
CA ARG A 87 -2.25 -11.38 -21.52
C ARG A 87 -1.64 -11.97 -22.77
N PHE A 88 -1.69 -11.27 -23.90
CA PHE A 88 -1.02 -11.68 -25.14
C PHE A 88 0.34 -11.03 -25.25
N GLU A 89 1.33 -11.81 -25.66
CA GLU A 89 2.71 -11.39 -25.87
C GLU A 89 3.13 -11.79 -27.27
N LEU A 90 3.58 -10.82 -28.07
CA LEU A 90 4.13 -11.08 -29.40
C LEU A 90 5.63 -11.38 -29.28
N HIS A 91 6.01 -12.59 -29.69
CA HIS A 91 7.37 -13.13 -29.70
C HIS A 91 7.94 -13.14 -31.13
N PRO A 92 8.65 -12.08 -31.57
CA PRO A 92 9.13 -11.96 -32.95
C PRO A 92 10.14 -13.04 -33.32
N GLU A 93 10.88 -13.57 -32.36
CA GLU A 93 11.83 -14.67 -32.53
C GLU A 93 11.16 -16.00 -32.89
N LYS A 94 9.84 -16.09 -32.69
CA LYS A 94 9.01 -17.27 -33.00
C LYS A 94 8.10 -17.05 -34.21
N ALA A 95 8.40 -16.04 -35.02
CA ALA A 95 7.57 -15.65 -36.15
C ALA A 95 7.26 -16.83 -37.10
N GLY A 96 5.99 -16.98 -37.47
CA GLY A 96 5.54 -18.07 -38.34
C GLY A 96 5.31 -19.41 -37.63
N THR A 97 5.38 -19.44 -36.30
CA THR A 97 5.03 -20.62 -35.47
C THR A 97 3.76 -20.37 -34.65
N PRO A 98 3.09 -21.42 -34.14
CA PRO A 98 1.97 -21.25 -33.20
C PRO A 98 2.33 -20.50 -31.90
N PHE A 99 3.61 -20.37 -31.60
CA PHE A 99 4.14 -19.71 -30.40
C PHE A 99 4.56 -18.26 -30.65
N GLU A 100 4.27 -17.71 -31.83
CA GLU A 100 4.49 -16.30 -32.14
C GLU A 100 3.67 -15.39 -31.21
N ILE A 101 2.46 -15.82 -30.83
CA ILE A 101 1.69 -15.20 -29.75
C ILE A 101 1.64 -16.19 -28.59
N LEU A 102 2.16 -15.79 -27.43
CA LEU A 102 2.03 -16.55 -26.19
C LEU A 102 1.08 -15.84 -25.24
N THR A 103 0.36 -16.65 -24.45
CA THR A 103 -0.42 -16.16 -23.34
C THR A 103 0.40 -16.22 -22.05
N GLY A 104 0.41 -15.13 -21.29
CA GLY A 104 1.10 -15.05 -20.00
C GLY A 104 0.63 -16.12 -19.00
N LEU A 105 1.52 -16.48 -18.07
CA LEU A 105 1.27 -17.50 -17.03
C LEU A 105 0.46 -16.92 -15.86
N LEU A 106 -0.71 -16.34 -16.16
CA LEU A 106 -1.45 -15.51 -15.22
C LEU A 106 -1.89 -16.27 -13.95
N GLY A 107 -2.12 -17.58 -14.06
CA GLY A 107 -2.44 -18.41 -12.89
C GLY A 107 -1.26 -18.55 -11.93
N LYS A 108 -0.04 -18.73 -12.46
CA LYS A 108 1.19 -18.68 -11.65
C LYS A 108 1.47 -17.29 -11.09
N ASP A 109 1.27 -16.25 -11.90
CA ASP A 109 1.49 -14.87 -11.49
C ASP A 109 0.62 -14.50 -10.28
N LEU A 110 -0.68 -14.84 -10.30
CA LEU A 110 -1.61 -14.55 -9.20
C LEU A 110 -1.42 -15.45 -7.98
N ARG A 111 -0.90 -16.67 -8.15
CA ARG A 111 -0.78 -17.68 -7.08
C ARG A 111 0.65 -17.94 -6.63
N ARG A 112 1.58 -17.04 -6.92
CA ARG A 112 3.00 -17.21 -6.59
C ARG A 112 3.26 -17.59 -5.13
N GLU A 113 2.58 -16.92 -4.19
CA GLU A 113 2.67 -17.23 -2.76
C GLU A 113 1.97 -18.55 -2.40
N ALA A 114 0.76 -18.78 -2.92
CA ALA A 114 0.00 -20.00 -2.66
C ALA A 114 0.75 -21.26 -3.10
N LEU A 115 1.50 -21.21 -4.20
CA LEU A 115 2.40 -22.29 -4.64
C LEU A 115 3.42 -22.69 -3.56
N GLU A 116 3.79 -21.78 -2.65
CA GLU A 116 4.75 -22.01 -1.56
C GLU A 116 4.11 -22.46 -0.25
N VAL A 117 2.88 -22.03 0.06
CA VAL A 117 2.30 -22.21 1.40
C VAL A 117 0.97 -22.95 1.44
N ASP A 118 0.22 -22.97 0.34
CA ASP A 118 -1.13 -23.54 0.30
C ASP A 118 -1.09 -25.05 -0.01
N PRO A 119 -1.65 -25.90 0.87
CA PRO A 119 -1.75 -27.34 0.65
C PRO A 119 -2.39 -27.74 -0.69
N ASP A 120 -3.38 -26.98 -1.18
CA ASP A 120 -4.11 -27.30 -2.42
C ASP A 120 -3.24 -27.06 -3.66
N PHE A 121 -2.15 -26.31 -3.53
CA PHE A 121 -1.16 -26.03 -4.57
C PHE A 121 0.13 -26.87 -4.38
N LYS A 122 0.16 -27.77 -3.39
CA LYS A 122 1.24 -28.75 -3.24
C LYS A 122 0.99 -29.99 -4.09
N ARG A 123 2.08 -30.65 -4.46
CA ARG A 123 2.03 -31.95 -5.15
C ARG A 123 1.09 -32.89 -4.40
N ALA A 124 0.12 -33.42 -5.11
CA ALA A 124 -0.82 -34.39 -4.58
C ALA A 124 -0.37 -35.81 -4.91
N ASP A 125 -0.82 -36.75 -4.08
CA ASP A 125 -0.73 -38.17 -4.40
C ASP A 125 -1.53 -38.48 -5.67
N VAL A 126 -1.08 -39.51 -6.37
CA VAL A 126 -1.75 -39.96 -7.59
C VAL A 126 -3.12 -40.54 -7.25
N LEU A 127 -4.19 -39.84 -7.61
CA LEU A 127 -5.55 -40.28 -7.37
C LEU A 127 -6.04 -41.10 -8.57
N TYR A 128 -5.65 -42.39 -8.63
CA TYR A 128 -6.30 -43.34 -9.53
C TYR A 128 -7.45 -44.04 -8.81
N ASN A 129 -8.68 -43.58 -9.02
CA ASN A 129 -9.83 -44.36 -8.60
C ASN A 129 -10.07 -45.53 -9.57
N VAL A 130 -9.72 -46.75 -9.13
CA VAL A 130 -9.83 -47.99 -9.92
C VAL A 130 -11.26 -48.32 -10.36
N LEU A 131 -12.26 -47.69 -9.74
CA LEU A 131 -13.69 -47.86 -10.07
C LEU A 131 -14.18 -46.90 -11.17
N GLN A 132 -13.34 -45.98 -11.65
CA GLN A 132 -13.70 -44.94 -12.60
C GLN A 132 -12.86 -45.08 -13.89
N PRO A 133 -13.40 -44.71 -15.07
CA PRO A 133 -12.67 -44.80 -16.33
C PRO A 133 -11.41 -43.92 -16.32
N LYS A 134 -10.28 -44.45 -16.82
CA LYS A 134 -9.02 -43.69 -16.98
C LYS A 134 -9.18 -42.44 -17.84
N GLU A 135 -10.17 -42.41 -18.73
CA GLU A 135 -10.45 -41.27 -19.60
C GLU A 135 -11.05 -40.07 -18.85
N GLN A 136 -11.46 -40.24 -17.59
CA GLN A 136 -12.04 -39.19 -16.75
C GLN A 136 -11.09 -38.65 -15.67
N GLN A 137 -9.85 -39.14 -15.60
CA GLN A 137 -8.86 -38.74 -14.59
C GLN A 137 -7.45 -38.79 -15.18
N TRP A 138 -6.68 -37.72 -15.02
CA TRP A 138 -5.30 -37.64 -15.48
C TRP A 138 -4.40 -37.02 -14.41
N TYR A 139 -3.34 -37.71 -14.03
CA TYR A 139 -2.26 -37.16 -13.21
C TYR A 139 -1.11 -36.60 -14.08
N PHE A 140 -0.76 -35.34 -13.86
CA PHE A 140 0.35 -34.68 -14.57
C PHE A 140 1.62 -34.74 -13.73
N GLU A 141 2.56 -35.63 -14.09
CA GLU A 141 3.83 -35.78 -13.36
C GLU A 141 4.69 -34.51 -13.33
N GLN A 142 4.54 -33.65 -14.35
CA GLN A 142 5.27 -32.40 -14.50
C GLN A 142 5.03 -31.45 -13.32
N THR A 143 3.78 -31.34 -12.89
CA THR A 143 3.37 -30.45 -11.78
C THR A 143 3.00 -31.22 -10.51
N GLY A 144 2.67 -32.50 -10.64
CA GLY A 144 2.24 -33.38 -9.56
C GLY A 144 0.78 -33.18 -9.15
N HIS A 145 -0.09 -32.81 -10.09
CA HIS A 145 -1.51 -32.52 -9.83
C HIS A 145 -2.45 -33.37 -10.68
N ASN A 146 -3.64 -33.62 -10.13
CA ASN A 146 -4.70 -34.38 -10.78
C ASN A 146 -5.67 -33.46 -11.51
N LEU A 147 -6.15 -33.87 -12.69
CA LEU A 147 -7.24 -33.23 -13.41
C LEU A 147 -8.29 -34.28 -13.73
N ARG A 148 -9.56 -33.99 -13.43
CA ARG A 148 -10.61 -35.02 -13.51
C ARG A 148 -11.97 -34.47 -13.92
N PHE A 149 -12.85 -35.41 -14.28
CA PHE A 149 -14.27 -35.19 -14.55
C PHE A 149 -14.53 -33.98 -15.46
N ARG A 150 -15.34 -33.02 -15.00
CA ARG A 150 -15.77 -31.86 -15.80
C ARG A 150 -14.63 -30.94 -16.20
N PHE A 151 -13.64 -30.72 -15.32
CA PHE A 151 -12.50 -29.89 -15.68
C PHE A 151 -11.57 -30.59 -16.68
N LEU A 152 -11.40 -31.91 -16.59
CA LEU A 152 -10.68 -32.67 -17.62
C LEU A 152 -11.40 -32.64 -18.97
N GLU A 153 -12.71 -32.90 -18.99
CA GLU A 153 -13.55 -32.82 -20.20
C GLU A 153 -13.44 -31.43 -20.84
N TYR A 154 -13.55 -30.36 -20.04
CA TYR A 154 -13.46 -28.99 -20.53
C TYR A 154 -12.05 -28.66 -21.04
N TRP A 155 -11.00 -29.05 -20.30
CA TRP A 155 -9.61 -28.82 -20.69
C TRP A 155 -9.30 -29.48 -22.04
N MET A 156 -9.68 -30.75 -22.22
CA MET A 156 -9.49 -31.48 -23.48
C MET A 156 -10.25 -30.86 -24.65
N ALA A 157 -11.51 -30.46 -24.43
CA ALA A 157 -12.35 -29.90 -25.48
C ALA A 157 -11.95 -28.49 -25.91
N ASN A 158 -11.22 -27.74 -25.07
CA ASN A 158 -10.97 -26.31 -25.26
C ASN A 158 -9.49 -25.97 -25.44
N GLY A 159 -8.65 -26.88 -25.96
CA GLY A 159 -7.27 -26.58 -26.37
C GLY A 159 -6.18 -27.03 -25.41
N GLY A 160 -6.55 -27.62 -24.27
CA GLY A 160 -5.66 -28.34 -23.37
C GLY A 160 -4.39 -27.59 -22.97
N LEU A 161 -3.24 -28.28 -23.08
CA LEU A 161 -1.95 -27.83 -22.57
C LEU A 161 -1.51 -26.51 -23.20
N GLU A 162 -1.69 -26.37 -24.52
CA GLU A 162 -1.27 -25.16 -25.23
C GLU A 162 -2.03 -23.92 -24.76
N ARG A 163 -3.30 -24.09 -24.35
CA ARG A 163 -4.14 -22.96 -23.94
C ARG A 163 -4.06 -22.67 -22.45
N PHE A 164 -4.21 -23.68 -21.61
CA PHE A 164 -4.37 -23.50 -20.17
C PHE A 164 -3.10 -23.79 -19.38
N GLY A 165 -2.13 -24.48 -19.98
CA GLY A 165 -0.96 -25.01 -19.27
C GLY A 165 -1.32 -26.21 -18.39
N TYR A 166 -0.33 -26.62 -17.57
CA TYR A 166 -0.53 -27.71 -16.62
C TYR A 166 -1.42 -27.26 -15.43
N PRO A 167 -2.16 -28.18 -14.78
CA PRO A 167 -2.79 -27.89 -13.49
C PRO A 167 -1.71 -27.62 -12.44
N ILE A 168 -1.94 -26.61 -11.59
CA ILE A 168 -1.04 -26.19 -10.50
C ILE A 168 -1.71 -26.25 -9.12
N SER A 169 -2.95 -26.72 -9.06
CA SER A 169 -3.67 -27.00 -7.82
C SER A 169 -4.56 -28.23 -7.99
N GLU A 170 -5.03 -28.78 -6.87
CA GLU A 170 -6.19 -29.67 -6.85
C GLU A 170 -7.50 -28.87 -6.95
N GLU A 171 -8.61 -29.56 -7.20
CA GLU A 171 -9.96 -28.98 -7.13
C GLU A 171 -10.31 -28.63 -5.67
N HIS A 172 -10.60 -27.37 -5.40
CA HIS A 172 -10.99 -26.88 -4.08
C HIS A 172 -12.07 -25.81 -4.16
N ARG A 173 -12.71 -25.49 -3.04
CA ARG A 173 -13.69 -24.39 -3.00
C ARG A 173 -12.99 -23.09 -2.72
N GLU A 174 -13.29 -22.09 -3.53
CA GLU A 174 -12.78 -20.73 -3.34
C GLU A 174 -13.93 -19.72 -3.48
N VAL A 175 -13.81 -18.58 -2.82
CA VAL A 175 -14.72 -17.44 -3.00
C VAL A 175 -14.22 -16.63 -4.19
N ASP A 176 -15.06 -16.47 -5.21
CA ASP A 176 -14.74 -15.60 -6.33
C ASP A 176 -14.71 -14.13 -5.85
N PRO A 177 -13.58 -13.42 -6.04
CA PRO A 177 -13.41 -12.07 -5.51
C PRO A 177 -14.27 -11.01 -6.22
N GLU A 178 -14.81 -11.29 -7.41
CA GLU A 178 -15.68 -10.35 -8.12
C GLU A 178 -17.15 -10.49 -7.75
N THR A 179 -17.59 -11.70 -7.42
CA THR A 179 -19.00 -12.02 -7.16
C THR A 179 -19.30 -12.34 -5.70
N GLY A 180 -18.29 -12.60 -4.87
CA GLY A 180 -18.44 -13.01 -3.47
C GLY A 180 -19.02 -14.40 -3.27
N LYS A 181 -19.24 -15.16 -4.36
CA LYS A 181 -19.83 -16.51 -4.33
C LYS A 181 -18.74 -17.57 -4.28
N SER A 182 -19.03 -18.68 -3.59
CA SER A 182 -18.11 -19.83 -3.53
C SER A 182 -18.36 -20.81 -4.66
N TYR A 183 -17.31 -21.12 -5.44
CA TYR A 183 -17.34 -22.12 -6.51
C TYR A 183 -16.27 -23.19 -6.28
N VAL A 184 -16.46 -24.36 -6.91
CA VAL A 184 -15.36 -25.32 -7.04
C VAL A 184 -14.46 -24.81 -8.15
N MET A 185 -13.18 -24.65 -7.85
CA MET A 185 -12.19 -24.09 -8.76
C MET A 185 -10.97 -25.00 -8.87
N GLN A 186 -10.27 -24.87 -9.99
CA GLN A 186 -8.94 -25.44 -10.16
C GLN A 186 -8.06 -24.47 -10.94
N TRP A 187 -6.81 -24.34 -10.51
CA TRP A 187 -5.84 -23.44 -11.09
C TRP A 187 -4.91 -24.16 -12.05
N PHE A 188 -4.59 -23.48 -13.14
CA PHE A 188 -3.65 -23.89 -14.18
C PHE A 188 -2.61 -22.81 -14.37
N GLU A 189 -1.51 -23.12 -15.07
CA GLU A 189 -0.44 -22.13 -15.26
C GLU A 189 -0.93 -20.83 -15.91
N ARG A 190 -1.94 -20.90 -16.79
CA ARG A 190 -2.45 -19.76 -17.57
C ARG A 190 -3.90 -19.37 -17.26
N ALA A 191 -4.63 -20.18 -16.50
CA ALA A 191 -6.07 -20.01 -16.32
C ALA A 191 -6.57 -20.49 -14.95
N ARG A 192 -7.78 -20.07 -14.58
CA ARG A 192 -8.59 -20.63 -13.49
C ARG A 192 -9.91 -21.13 -14.05
N PHE A 193 -10.28 -22.35 -13.71
CA PHE A 193 -11.59 -22.90 -14.07
C PHE A 193 -12.52 -22.80 -12.87
N GLU A 194 -13.77 -22.41 -13.14
CA GLU A 194 -14.82 -22.24 -12.15
C GLU A 194 -16.02 -23.10 -12.55
N TYR A 195 -16.47 -23.97 -11.64
CA TYR A 195 -17.62 -24.83 -11.89
C TYR A 195 -18.93 -24.19 -11.41
N HIS A 196 -19.82 -23.93 -12.37
CA HIS A 196 -21.14 -23.31 -12.22
C HIS A 196 -22.24 -24.34 -12.53
N PRO A 197 -22.63 -25.19 -11.55
CA PRO A 197 -23.64 -26.23 -11.77
C PRO A 197 -25.03 -25.68 -12.12
N GLU A 198 -25.28 -24.39 -11.86
CA GLU A 198 -26.50 -23.68 -12.24
C GLU A 198 -26.62 -23.43 -13.76
N ASN A 199 -25.50 -23.48 -14.50
CA ASN A 199 -25.48 -23.24 -15.94
C ASN A 199 -25.60 -24.56 -16.72
N GLN A 200 -26.18 -24.49 -17.92
CA GLN A 200 -26.20 -25.65 -18.83
C GLN A 200 -24.88 -25.75 -19.60
N ARG A 201 -24.48 -27.00 -19.90
CA ARG A 201 -23.29 -27.27 -20.75
C ARG A 201 -23.42 -26.53 -22.09
N PRO A 202 -22.32 -25.95 -22.63
CA PRO A 202 -20.94 -26.01 -22.12
C PRO A 202 -20.56 -24.88 -21.13
N TYR A 203 -21.52 -24.09 -20.64
CA TYR A 203 -21.28 -22.89 -19.81
C TYR A 203 -21.21 -23.17 -18.30
N ASP A 204 -21.20 -24.45 -17.92
CA ASP A 204 -21.05 -24.92 -16.54
C ASP A 204 -19.60 -24.91 -16.07
N VAL A 205 -18.63 -24.68 -16.96
CA VAL A 205 -17.24 -24.36 -16.61
C VAL A 205 -16.90 -23.01 -17.25
N LEU A 206 -16.58 -22.02 -16.42
CA LEU A 206 -16.19 -20.69 -16.85
C LEU A 206 -14.72 -20.41 -16.52
N LEU A 207 -14.11 -19.51 -17.29
CA LEU A 207 -12.75 -19.04 -17.06
C LEU A 207 -12.77 -17.76 -16.25
N GLY A 208 -11.98 -17.75 -15.17
CA GLY A 208 -11.81 -16.57 -14.33
C GLY A 208 -11.20 -15.37 -15.07
N LEU A 209 -11.49 -14.17 -14.58
CA LEU A 209 -11.05 -12.90 -15.19
C LEU A 209 -9.65 -12.50 -14.73
N LEU A 210 -8.67 -13.38 -14.93
CA LEU A 210 -7.32 -13.23 -14.37
C LEU A 210 -6.60 -11.98 -14.89
N GLY A 211 -6.76 -11.65 -16.17
CA GLY A 211 -6.17 -10.44 -16.74
C GLY A 211 -6.75 -9.16 -16.12
N LYS A 212 -8.05 -9.14 -15.85
CA LYS A 212 -8.73 -8.07 -15.12
C LYS A 212 -8.26 -8.01 -13.66
N GLN A 213 -8.14 -9.14 -12.98
CA GLN A 213 -7.64 -9.20 -11.60
C GLN A 213 -6.18 -8.74 -11.48
N ILE A 214 -5.33 -8.93 -12.50
CA ILE A 214 -3.94 -8.45 -12.44
C ILE A 214 -3.83 -6.96 -12.81
N LYS A 215 -4.61 -6.48 -13.78
CA LYS A 215 -4.58 -5.05 -14.19
C LYS A 215 -5.39 -4.15 -13.27
N ASN A 216 -6.43 -4.69 -12.68
CA ASN A 216 -7.21 -4.11 -11.61
C ASN A 216 -7.21 -5.13 -10.46
N PRO A 217 -6.08 -5.29 -9.74
CA PRO A 217 -6.16 -6.00 -8.48
C PRO A 217 -7.29 -5.36 -7.69
N VAL A 218 -8.10 -6.16 -7.02
CA VAL A 218 -8.94 -5.65 -5.93
C VAL A 218 -7.94 -4.95 -5.04
N GLN A 219 -7.79 -3.65 -5.26
CA GLN A 219 -6.95 -2.84 -4.45
C GLN A 219 -7.65 -3.00 -3.11
N ASN A 220 -6.93 -3.43 -2.09
CA ASN A 220 -7.23 -2.97 -0.73
C ASN A 220 -6.99 -1.45 -0.70
N LYS A 221 -7.64 -0.73 -1.62
CA LYS A 221 -7.73 0.70 -1.66
C LYS A 221 -8.62 0.97 -0.49
N LEU A 222 -8.06 1.65 0.50
CA LEU A 222 -8.83 2.29 1.52
C LEU A 222 -9.84 3.21 0.81
N GLU A 223 -11.07 2.74 0.64
CA GLU A 223 -12.08 3.46 -0.14
C GLU A 223 -12.54 4.72 0.58
N PHE A 224 -12.48 4.70 1.91
CA PHE A 224 -12.84 5.81 2.78
C PHE A 224 -12.13 5.69 4.13
N MET A 225 -11.77 6.86 4.68
CA MET A 225 -11.35 7.02 6.07
C MET A 225 -12.32 7.93 6.79
N TRP A 226 -12.88 7.45 7.90
CA TRP A 226 -13.68 8.29 8.78
C TRP A 226 -12.79 9.11 9.71
N LYS A 227 -13.11 10.40 9.88
CA LYS A 227 -12.28 11.35 10.61
C LYS A 227 -12.53 11.28 12.12
N ILE A 228 -11.47 11.44 12.91
CA ILE A 228 -11.54 11.69 14.36
C ILE A 228 -11.52 13.21 14.61
N GLY A 229 -12.23 13.69 15.63
CA GLY A 229 -12.19 15.10 16.04
C GLY A 229 -13.47 15.62 16.68
N ALA A 230 -13.43 16.88 17.13
CA ALA A 230 -14.50 17.50 17.90
C ALA A 230 -15.75 17.87 17.07
N SER A 231 -15.66 17.83 15.74
CA SER A 231 -16.74 18.19 14.82
C SER A 231 -17.95 17.26 14.98
N ALA A 232 -19.15 17.74 14.59
CA ALA A 232 -20.37 16.95 14.75
C ALA A 232 -20.35 15.63 13.98
N ASN A 233 -19.66 15.55 12.84
CA ASN A 233 -19.66 14.36 11.97
C ASN A 233 -18.37 13.52 12.08
N ASN A 234 -17.42 13.92 12.93
CA ASN A 234 -16.24 13.13 13.23
C ASN A 234 -16.49 12.26 14.46
N PHE A 235 -15.78 11.13 14.55
CA PHE A 235 -15.76 10.33 15.78
C PHE A 235 -14.96 11.04 16.87
N ARG A 236 -15.43 10.99 18.11
CA ARG A 236 -14.66 11.45 19.26
C ARG A 236 -13.87 10.32 19.92
N ARG A 237 -14.50 9.16 20.08
CA ARG A 237 -13.87 7.92 20.54
C ARG A 237 -14.69 6.72 20.05
N PRO A 238 -14.43 6.23 18.82
CA PRO A 238 -15.06 5.02 18.33
C PRO A 238 -14.52 3.81 19.10
N ASP A 239 -15.36 2.83 19.42
CA ASP A 239 -14.97 1.70 20.28
C ASP A 239 -15.48 0.33 19.79
N ALA A 240 -16.70 0.29 19.25
CA ALA A 240 -17.31 -0.94 18.72
C ALA A 240 -18.00 -0.70 17.38
N LEU A 241 -18.04 -1.73 16.54
CA LEU A 241 -18.73 -1.73 15.26
C LEU A 241 -19.50 -3.04 14.99
N ALA A 242 -20.52 -2.97 14.15
CA ALA A 242 -21.14 -4.13 13.51
C ALA A 242 -21.64 -3.75 12.11
N ILE A 243 -21.94 -4.78 11.33
CA ILE A 243 -22.32 -4.67 9.93
C ILE A 243 -23.67 -5.36 9.75
N ASP A 244 -24.60 -4.70 9.07
CA ASP A 244 -25.90 -5.31 8.72
C ASP A 244 -25.85 -6.07 7.38
N LYS A 245 -26.94 -6.74 7.02
CA LYS A 245 -27.01 -7.58 5.80
C LYS A 245 -26.86 -6.80 4.48
N SER A 246 -26.95 -5.47 4.53
CA SER A 246 -26.77 -4.59 3.38
C SER A 246 -25.40 -3.90 3.40
N ASP A 247 -24.45 -4.43 4.18
CA ASP A 247 -23.11 -3.90 4.40
C ASP A 247 -23.08 -2.48 5.00
N ASN A 248 -24.16 -2.05 5.67
CA ASN A 248 -24.09 -0.79 6.41
C ASN A 248 -23.30 -1.00 7.70
N VAL A 249 -22.41 -0.06 8.01
CA VAL A 249 -21.55 -0.11 9.19
C VAL A 249 -22.12 0.77 10.30
N TYR A 250 -22.33 0.19 11.47
CA TYR A 250 -22.76 0.87 12.68
C TYR A 250 -21.56 1.04 13.59
N VAL A 251 -21.33 2.23 14.11
CA VAL A 251 -20.17 2.53 14.97
C VAL A 251 -20.62 3.26 16.23
N VAL A 252 -20.23 2.75 17.38
CA VAL A 252 -20.42 3.40 18.68
C VAL A 252 -19.32 4.43 18.91
N ASP A 253 -19.71 5.67 19.18
CA ASP A 253 -18.84 6.76 19.62
C ASP A 253 -19.12 7.06 21.10
N ILE A 254 -18.27 6.55 21.98
CA ILE A 254 -18.48 6.55 23.44
C ILE A 254 -18.54 7.98 23.99
N THR A 255 -17.52 8.77 23.69
CA THR A 255 -17.44 10.16 24.18
C THR A 255 -18.48 11.04 23.48
N GLY A 256 -18.86 10.70 22.24
CA GLY A 256 -19.94 11.34 21.51
C GLY A 256 -21.34 10.96 21.99
N LYS A 257 -21.49 9.94 22.85
CA LYS A 257 -22.79 9.40 23.34
C LYS A 257 -23.77 9.13 22.21
N ARG A 258 -23.32 8.41 21.19
CA ARG A 258 -24.08 8.21 19.94
C ARG A 258 -23.65 6.97 19.18
N VAL A 259 -24.54 6.53 18.30
CA VAL A 259 -24.25 5.54 17.26
C VAL A 259 -24.32 6.23 15.91
N PHE A 260 -23.37 5.92 15.04
CA PHE A 260 -23.39 6.30 13.63
C PHE A 260 -23.78 5.11 12.77
N LYS A 261 -24.47 5.36 11.65
CA LYS A 261 -24.72 4.43 10.56
C LYS A 261 -24.10 4.98 9.28
N TYR A 262 -23.29 4.17 8.63
CA TYR A 262 -22.66 4.44 7.34
C TYR A 262 -23.11 3.41 6.31
N GLY A 263 -23.22 3.81 5.05
CA GLY A 263 -23.42 2.86 3.96
C GLY A 263 -22.17 2.05 3.68
N SER A 264 -22.32 0.99 2.89
CA SER A 264 -21.21 0.15 2.41
C SER A 264 -20.14 0.93 1.65
N ASN A 265 -20.49 2.08 1.08
CA ASN A 265 -19.59 3.04 0.44
C ASN A 265 -18.92 4.04 1.42
N GLY A 266 -19.06 3.82 2.74
CA GLY A 266 -18.51 4.67 3.79
C GLY A 266 -19.21 6.01 4.00
N GLN A 267 -20.28 6.29 3.27
CA GLN A 267 -20.99 7.57 3.39
C GLN A 267 -21.89 7.58 4.62
N PHE A 268 -21.92 8.72 5.31
CA PHE A 268 -22.79 8.92 6.46
C PHE A 268 -24.26 8.82 6.05
N GLN A 269 -25.03 7.98 6.75
CA GLN A 269 -26.47 7.84 6.53
C GLN A 269 -27.28 8.43 7.68
N ALA A 270 -26.97 8.03 8.91
CA ALA A 270 -27.74 8.43 10.08
C ALA A 270 -26.90 8.43 11.36
N ARG A 271 -27.41 9.10 12.39
CA ARG A 271 -26.92 8.97 13.77
C ARG A 271 -28.04 9.21 14.75
N TRP A 272 -27.92 8.62 15.93
CA TRP A 272 -28.82 8.89 17.05
C TRP A 272 -28.05 8.86 18.37
N SER A 273 -28.62 9.54 19.37
CA SER A 273 -28.04 9.63 20.69
C SER A 273 -28.32 8.36 21.50
N VAL A 274 -27.28 7.85 22.14
CA VAL A 274 -27.37 6.75 23.09
C VAL A 274 -26.55 7.15 24.30
N ASP A 275 -27.11 7.07 25.50
CA ASP A 275 -26.35 7.41 26.71
C ASP A 275 -25.49 6.22 27.14
N GLY A 276 -24.19 6.50 27.27
CA GLY A 276 -23.15 5.56 27.72
C GLY A 276 -22.97 4.28 26.90
N PRO A 277 -23.00 4.31 25.55
CA PRO A 277 -22.82 3.09 24.76
C PRO A 277 -21.41 2.53 24.94
N SER A 278 -21.27 1.20 24.94
CA SER A 278 -19.96 0.53 24.99
C SER A 278 -19.77 -0.53 23.91
N ALA A 279 -20.76 -1.38 23.69
CA ALA A 279 -20.70 -2.45 22.69
C ALA A 279 -21.99 -2.49 21.87
N LEU A 280 -21.93 -3.07 20.68
CA LEU A 280 -23.07 -3.18 19.78
C LEU A 280 -23.05 -4.52 19.02
N ALA A 281 -24.23 -5.04 18.69
CA ALA A 281 -24.43 -6.23 17.87
C ALA A 281 -25.74 -6.10 17.07
N ILE A 282 -25.85 -6.82 15.96
CA ILE A 282 -27.01 -6.73 15.06
C ILE A 282 -27.67 -8.10 14.93
N ASP A 283 -28.99 -8.15 15.04
CA ASP A 283 -29.77 -9.38 14.85
C ASP A 283 -30.11 -9.64 13.38
N SER A 284 -30.66 -10.82 13.09
CA SER A 284 -31.03 -11.21 11.73
C SER A 284 -32.11 -10.35 11.08
N ARG A 285 -32.72 -9.42 11.82
CA ARG A 285 -33.73 -8.46 11.35
C ARG A 285 -33.17 -7.03 11.25
N ASP A 286 -31.85 -6.90 11.30
CA ASP A 286 -31.11 -5.63 11.29
C ASP A 286 -31.45 -4.70 12.48
N ASN A 287 -31.93 -5.27 13.60
CA ASN A 287 -32.09 -4.51 14.83
C ASN A 287 -30.76 -4.42 15.57
N LEU A 288 -30.44 -3.23 16.06
CA LEU A 288 -29.22 -2.94 16.78
C LEU A 288 -29.41 -3.12 18.28
N PHE A 289 -28.66 -4.04 18.86
CA PHE A 289 -28.47 -4.13 20.31
C PHE A 289 -27.29 -3.26 20.73
N VAL A 290 -27.48 -2.46 21.77
CA VAL A 290 -26.43 -1.59 22.32
C VAL A 290 -26.34 -1.82 23.83
N ALA A 291 -25.15 -2.19 24.29
CA ALA A 291 -24.80 -2.22 25.70
C ALA A 291 -24.53 -0.80 26.21
N ARG A 292 -25.11 -0.46 27.37
CA ARG A 292 -25.06 0.88 27.97
C ARG A 292 -24.34 0.83 29.32
N ARG A 293 -23.04 1.11 29.29
CA ARG A 293 -22.09 1.01 30.40
C ARG A 293 -22.51 1.81 31.63
N SER A 294 -22.94 3.05 31.48
CA SER A 294 -23.32 3.90 32.63
C SER A 294 -24.67 3.53 33.26
N ALA A 295 -25.48 2.73 32.57
CA ALA A 295 -26.84 2.37 32.99
C ALA A 295 -27.00 0.89 33.37
N ALA A 296 -26.00 0.05 33.14
CA ALA A 296 -26.10 -1.41 33.23
C ALA A 296 -27.32 -1.97 32.47
N GLN A 297 -27.50 -1.48 31.24
CA GLN A 297 -28.67 -1.78 30.40
C GLN A 297 -28.27 -2.33 29.04
N ILE A 298 -29.15 -3.16 28.48
CA ILE A 298 -29.20 -3.43 27.05
C ILE A 298 -30.38 -2.66 26.46
N ALA A 299 -30.14 -1.95 25.36
CA ALA A 299 -31.17 -1.30 24.57
C ALA A 299 -31.18 -1.89 23.16
N LYS A 300 -32.38 -2.19 22.64
CA LYS A 300 -32.59 -2.65 21.27
C LYS A 300 -33.22 -1.53 20.45
N TYR A 301 -32.66 -1.25 19.28
CA TYR A 301 -33.13 -0.24 18.34
C TYR A 301 -33.45 -0.87 17.00
N ASP A 302 -34.38 -0.30 16.25
CA ASP A 302 -34.54 -0.64 14.83
C ASP A 302 -33.42 -0.02 13.97
N SER A 303 -33.39 -0.36 12.69
CA SER A 303 -32.39 0.13 11.73
C SER A 303 -32.47 1.65 11.44
N ASN A 304 -33.51 2.33 11.91
CA ASN A 304 -33.69 3.79 11.84
C ASN A 304 -33.30 4.48 13.16
N GLY A 305 -32.88 3.72 14.18
CA GLY A 305 -32.49 4.25 15.49
C GLY A 305 -33.66 4.46 16.46
N SER A 306 -34.86 3.93 16.18
CA SER A 306 -36.00 3.97 17.11
C SER A 306 -35.81 2.91 18.20
N LEU A 307 -35.98 3.28 19.46
CA LEU A 307 -35.87 2.36 20.59
C LEU A 307 -37.05 1.37 20.58
N LEU A 308 -36.76 0.07 20.47
CA LEU A 308 -37.73 -1.01 20.56
C LEU A 308 -37.96 -1.44 22.01
N TYR A 309 -36.88 -1.67 22.77
CA TYR A 309 -36.94 -1.90 24.22
C TYR A 309 -35.62 -1.60 24.93
N GLN A 310 -35.68 -1.50 26.27
CA GLN A 310 -34.51 -1.45 27.13
C GLN A 310 -34.73 -2.31 28.39
N LYS A 311 -33.70 -3.05 28.82
CA LYS A 311 -33.72 -3.91 30.01
C LYS A 311 -32.47 -3.70 30.86
N TYR A 312 -32.66 -3.71 32.19
CA TYR A 312 -31.57 -3.65 33.16
C TYR A 312 -31.03 -5.05 33.48
N LEU A 313 -29.71 -5.21 33.50
CA LEU A 313 -29.08 -6.50 33.78
C LEU A 313 -29.08 -6.89 35.27
N TYR A 314 -29.17 -5.92 36.19
CA TYR A 314 -29.15 -6.21 37.64
C TYR A 314 -30.41 -6.90 38.17
N ALA A 315 -31.45 -7.11 37.34
CA ALA A 315 -32.66 -7.82 37.74
C ALA A 315 -32.49 -9.35 37.84
N ILE A 316 -31.29 -9.87 37.55
CA ILE A 316 -31.05 -11.31 37.32
C ILE A 316 -30.49 -12.02 38.58
N ASN A 317 -29.64 -11.38 39.41
CA ASN A 317 -28.98 -12.08 40.53
C ASN A 317 -29.39 -11.70 41.96
N ASN A 318 -30.32 -10.76 42.18
CA ASN A 318 -30.88 -10.46 43.52
C ASN A 318 -29.84 -10.28 44.66
N SER A 319 -28.59 -9.95 44.32
CA SER A 319 -27.48 -9.77 45.26
C SER A 319 -27.21 -8.28 45.44
N ASN A 320 -26.49 -7.89 46.50
CA ASN A 320 -26.12 -6.50 46.76
C ASN A 320 -25.16 -5.99 45.66
N TYR A 321 -25.75 -5.54 44.56
CA TYR A 321 -25.09 -5.10 43.33
C TYR A 321 -24.22 -3.87 43.60
N ARG A 322 -22.97 -3.92 43.14
CA ARG A 322 -22.08 -2.76 43.10
C ARG A 322 -22.55 -1.84 41.98
N SER A 323 -22.76 -0.56 42.29
CA SER A 323 -23.38 0.46 41.44
C SER A 323 -22.52 0.91 40.23
N ASN A 324 -21.68 0.04 39.65
CA ASN A 324 -20.69 0.45 38.66
C ASN A 324 -20.34 -0.63 37.61
N ILE A 325 -21.33 -1.41 37.17
CA ILE A 325 -21.15 -2.46 36.14
C ILE A 325 -20.64 -1.85 34.85
N GLN A 326 -19.47 -2.29 34.39
CA GLN A 326 -18.94 -1.92 33.09
C GLN A 326 -19.30 -3.00 32.08
N LEU A 327 -20.36 -2.87 31.28
CA LEU A 327 -20.62 -3.87 30.23
C LEU A 327 -19.50 -3.85 29.19
N GLY A 328 -18.81 -4.99 29.06
CA GLY A 328 -17.61 -5.15 28.26
C GLY A 328 -17.91 -5.36 26.78
N VAL A 329 -18.53 -6.51 26.45
CA VAL A 329 -18.77 -6.95 25.07
C VAL A 329 -20.09 -7.72 24.95
N ILE A 330 -20.69 -7.69 23.76
CA ILE A 330 -21.89 -8.44 23.42
C ILE A 330 -21.72 -9.17 22.09
N ALA A 331 -22.45 -10.28 21.91
CA ALA A 331 -22.53 -11.01 20.65
C ALA A 331 -23.95 -11.52 20.42
N ILE A 332 -24.29 -11.80 19.17
CA ILE A 332 -25.57 -12.42 18.79
C ILE A 332 -25.29 -13.73 18.07
N ASP A 333 -26.06 -14.76 18.38
CA ASP A 333 -26.00 -16.04 17.67
C ASP A 333 -26.94 -16.07 16.44
N PRO A 334 -26.82 -17.08 15.56
CA PRO A 334 -27.69 -17.21 14.38
C PRO A 334 -29.20 -17.37 14.69
N TYR A 335 -29.57 -17.54 15.97
CA TYR A 335 -30.95 -17.71 16.42
C TYR A 335 -31.50 -16.43 17.09
N ASP A 336 -30.84 -15.27 16.90
CA ASP A 336 -31.15 -13.98 17.53
C ASP A 336 -31.01 -13.96 19.07
N ASN A 337 -30.28 -14.91 19.68
CA ASN A 337 -29.99 -14.82 21.11
C ASN A 337 -28.82 -13.88 21.37
N LEU A 338 -28.96 -13.03 22.37
CA LEU A 338 -27.94 -12.08 22.80
C LEU A 338 -27.09 -12.66 23.93
N PHE A 339 -25.77 -12.66 23.76
CA PHE A 339 -24.80 -12.92 24.81
C PHE A 339 -24.21 -11.60 25.31
N VAL A 340 -24.16 -11.45 26.64
CA VAL A 340 -23.66 -10.26 27.32
C VAL A 340 -22.62 -10.67 28.33
N ALA A 341 -21.38 -10.20 28.16
CA ALA A 341 -20.34 -10.39 29.17
C ALA A 341 -20.57 -9.44 30.35
N ASP A 342 -20.65 -10.02 31.55
CA ASP A 342 -20.56 -9.31 32.82
C ASP A 342 -19.14 -9.48 33.40
N PRO A 343 -18.29 -8.46 33.25
CA PRO A 343 -16.91 -8.53 33.68
C PRO A 343 -16.73 -8.44 35.20
N ASP A 344 -17.71 -7.93 35.95
CA ASP A 344 -17.61 -7.82 37.40
C ASP A 344 -17.83 -9.18 38.08
N THR A 345 -18.59 -10.05 37.44
CA THR A 345 -18.88 -11.41 37.93
C THR A 345 -18.10 -12.50 37.19
N ALA A 346 -17.34 -12.12 36.15
CA ALA A 346 -16.68 -13.05 35.24
C ALA A 346 -17.67 -14.07 34.66
N GLN A 347 -18.83 -13.58 34.19
CA GLN A 347 -19.92 -14.40 33.64
C GLN A 347 -20.34 -13.88 32.26
N VAL A 348 -20.99 -14.75 31.49
CA VAL A 348 -21.70 -14.39 30.25
C VAL A 348 -23.16 -14.78 30.42
N HIS A 349 -24.06 -13.83 30.23
CA HIS A 349 -25.50 -14.05 30.29
C HIS A 349 -26.08 -14.13 28.89
N LYS A 350 -26.93 -15.13 28.66
CA LYS A 350 -27.64 -15.33 27.39
C LYS A 350 -29.10 -14.89 27.53
N PHE A 351 -29.61 -14.18 26.53
CA PHE A 351 -30.98 -13.72 26.42
C PHE A 351 -31.57 -14.09 25.05
N ASP A 352 -32.89 -14.22 24.96
CA ASP A 352 -33.58 -14.27 23.66
C ASP A 352 -33.64 -12.88 23.00
N GLY A 353 -34.17 -12.83 21.77
CA GLY A 353 -34.28 -11.59 20.98
C GLY A 353 -35.24 -10.54 21.55
N GLU A 354 -36.05 -10.92 22.54
CA GLU A 354 -36.95 -10.08 23.35
C GLU A 354 -36.31 -9.69 24.70
N GLY A 355 -35.08 -10.14 24.95
CA GLY A 355 -34.27 -9.85 26.12
C GLY A 355 -34.67 -10.64 27.36
N ASN A 356 -35.40 -11.74 27.25
CA ASN A 356 -35.69 -12.62 28.38
C ASN A 356 -34.45 -13.46 28.68
N PHE A 357 -34.13 -13.60 29.96
CA PHE A 357 -32.95 -14.35 30.40
C PHE A 357 -33.13 -15.85 30.12
N LEU A 358 -32.10 -16.47 29.54
CA LEU A 358 -32.08 -17.89 29.20
C LEU A 358 -31.14 -18.67 30.12
N LEU A 359 -29.86 -18.29 30.18
CA LEU A 359 -28.86 -18.99 30.97
C LEU A 359 -27.63 -18.10 31.29
N THR A 360 -26.80 -18.59 32.21
CA THR A 360 -25.49 -18.00 32.54
C THR A 360 -24.40 -19.02 32.30
N ILE A 361 -23.29 -18.58 31.70
CA ILE A 361 -22.06 -19.33 31.48
C ILE A 361 -20.96 -18.65 32.28
N GLY A 362 -20.07 -19.40 32.93
CA GLY A 362 -18.90 -18.82 33.58
C GLY A 362 -19.01 -18.68 35.10
N GLY A 363 -18.11 -17.86 35.61
CA GLY A 363 -17.79 -17.64 37.02
C GLY A 363 -16.27 -17.50 37.18
N GLU A 364 -15.84 -16.83 38.24
CA GLU A 364 -14.42 -16.59 38.51
C GLU A 364 -13.64 -17.92 38.65
N GLY A 365 -12.53 -18.04 37.91
CA GLY A 365 -11.59 -19.14 38.05
C GLY A 365 -10.74 -19.43 36.80
N ALA A 366 -9.92 -20.48 36.90
CA ALA A 366 -9.04 -20.94 35.82
C ALA A 366 -9.47 -22.29 35.22
N GLY A 367 -10.51 -22.94 35.78
CA GLY A 367 -11.05 -24.20 35.28
C GLY A 367 -11.78 -24.07 33.95
N ASP A 368 -12.10 -25.20 33.32
CA ASP A 368 -12.95 -25.21 32.12
C ASP A 368 -14.35 -24.71 32.48
N GLY A 369 -14.87 -23.78 31.69
CA GLY A 369 -16.13 -23.10 31.99
C GLY A 369 -16.05 -22.01 33.05
N GLN A 370 -14.84 -21.61 33.48
CA GLN A 370 -14.60 -20.44 34.34
C GLN A 370 -13.80 -19.37 33.59
N PHE A 371 -13.88 -18.11 34.02
CA PHE A 371 -13.15 -17.00 33.41
C PHE A 371 -12.27 -16.28 34.43
N GLY A 372 -11.12 -15.79 33.98
CA GLY A 372 -10.18 -15.13 34.86
C GLY A 372 -10.68 -13.75 35.26
N PHE A 373 -10.35 -13.35 36.50
CA PHE A 373 -10.76 -12.08 37.08
C PHE A 373 -9.54 -11.28 37.56
N SER A 374 -9.53 -9.97 37.29
CA SER A 374 -8.46 -9.06 37.70
C SER A 374 -8.98 -8.02 38.71
N LYS A 375 -8.47 -8.07 39.95
CA LYS A 375 -8.84 -7.15 41.04
C LYS A 375 -8.50 -5.67 40.77
N TYR A 376 -7.70 -5.39 39.75
CA TYR A 376 -7.25 -4.05 39.38
C TYR A 376 -8.14 -3.38 38.31
N GLY A 377 -9.25 -4.02 37.91
CA GLY A 377 -10.27 -3.40 37.05
C GLY A 377 -9.87 -3.25 35.58
N TYR A 378 -8.81 -3.95 35.14
CA TYR A 378 -8.40 -4.05 33.75
C TYR A 378 -8.03 -5.52 33.47
N ASN A 379 -8.57 -6.05 32.37
CA ASN A 379 -8.52 -7.43 31.83
C ASN A 379 -9.72 -8.28 32.20
N PHE A 380 -10.69 -8.23 31.30
CA PHE A 380 -12.03 -8.78 31.36
C PHE A 380 -12.26 -9.79 30.23
N ILE A 381 -13.46 -10.37 30.15
CA ILE A 381 -13.94 -10.99 28.92
C ILE A 381 -13.97 -9.88 27.85
N ASN A 382 -13.00 -9.89 26.94
CA ASN A 382 -12.74 -8.79 25.99
C ASN A 382 -13.27 -9.08 24.58
N GLY A 383 -13.83 -10.26 24.34
CA GLY A 383 -14.36 -10.62 23.04
C GLY A 383 -15.31 -11.81 23.11
N LEU A 384 -16.42 -11.68 22.39
CA LEU A 384 -17.42 -12.73 22.20
C LEU A 384 -17.70 -12.87 20.70
N GLY A 385 -17.93 -14.09 20.23
CA GLY A 385 -18.43 -14.36 18.88
C GLY A 385 -19.10 -15.72 18.80
N CYS A 386 -19.91 -15.92 17.75
CA CYS A 386 -20.67 -17.16 17.56
C CYS A 386 -20.44 -17.70 16.15
N ASP A 387 -20.43 -19.03 16.00
CA ASP A 387 -20.44 -19.70 14.69
C ASP A 387 -21.87 -20.00 14.21
N ALA A 388 -22.01 -20.55 12.99
CA ALA A 388 -23.31 -20.90 12.41
C ALA A 388 -24.09 -21.97 13.19
N GLN A 389 -23.43 -22.75 14.06
CA GLN A 389 -24.09 -23.74 14.91
C GLN A 389 -24.62 -23.11 16.22
N GLY A 390 -24.23 -21.86 16.50
CA GLY A 390 -24.54 -21.14 17.73
C GLY A 390 -23.58 -21.49 18.88
N ASN A 391 -22.38 -21.98 18.59
CA ASN A 391 -21.37 -22.16 19.62
C ASN A 391 -20.77 -20.79 19.97
N LEU A 392 -20.67 -20.50 21.27
CA LEU A 392 -20.11 -19.26 21.78
C LEU A 392 -18.61 -19.39 22.00
N TYR A 393 -17.85 -18.46 21.44
CA TYR A 393 -16.42 -18.28 21.66
C TYR A 393 -16.19 -17.12 22.62
N VAL A 394 -15.47 -17.38 23.71
CA VAL A 394 -15.19 -16.41 24.78
C VAL A 394 -13.69 -16.20 24.90
N LEU A 395 -13.22 -14.98 24.62
CA LEU A 395 -11.84 -14.58 24.87
C LEU A 395 -11.65 -14.33 26.38
N ASP A 396 -10.72 -15.07 26.99
CA ASP A 396 -10.36 -15.02 28.40
C ASP A 396 -8.86 -14.65 28.51
N PRO A 397 -8.51 -13.35 28.38
CA PRO A 397 -7.12 -12.90 28.35
C PRO A 397 -6.40 -13.16 29.67
N VAL A 398 -7.09 -13.10 30.80
CA VAL A 398 -6.47 -13.31 32.12
C VAL A 398 -5.88 -14.73 32.23
N ASN A 399 -6.56 -15.72 31.65
CA ASN A 399 -6.07 -17.10 31.58
C ASN A 399 -5.39 -17.42 30.23
N SER A 400 -5.06 -16.41 29.41
CA SER A 400 -4.45 -16.52 28.08
C SER A 400 -5.08 -17.60 27.19
N ARG A 401 -6.41 -17.58 27.04
CA ARG A 401 -7.14 -18.61 26.29
C ARG A 401 -8.41 -18.10 25.61
N ILE A 402 -8.91 -18.88 24.67
CA ILE A 402 -10.28 -18.78 24.14
C ILE A 402 -11.03 -20.06 24.52
N GLN A 403 -12.22 -19.93 25.10
CA GLN A 403 -13.08 -21.08 25.42
C GLN A 403 -14.31 -21.12 24.52
N ILE A 404 -14.70 -22.32 24.11
CA ILE A 404 -15.82 -22.56 23.20
C ILE A 404 -16.90 -23.33 23.94
N PHE A 405 -18.14 -22.88 23.84
CA PHE A 405 -19.32 -23.44 24.49
C PHE A 405 -20.40 -23.76 23.47
N ASP A 406 -21.18 -24.81 23.71
CA ASP A 406 -22.38 -25.06 22.91
C ASP A 406 -23.50 -24.06 23.25
N ASN A 407 -24.58 -24.12 22.46
CA ASN A 407 -25.71 -23.20 22.61
C ASN A 407 -26.48 -23.35 23.95
N ASN A 408 -26.22 -24.43 24.71
CA ASN A 408 -26.77 -24.69 26.04
C ASN A 408 -25.79 -24.28 27.16
N GLY A 409 -24.64 -23.72 26.82
CA GLY A 409 -23.62 -23.26 27.77
C GLY A 409 -22.66 -24.36 28.25
N ASN A 410 -22.67 -25.55 27.64
CA ASN A 410 -21.71 -26.60 28.00
C ASN A 410 -20.35 -26.29 27.38
N PHE A 411 -19.28 -26.44 28.16
CA PHE A 411 -17.91 -26.32 27.65
C PHE A 411 -17.63 -27.40 26.61
N LEU A 412 -17.14 -27.00 25.44
CA LEU A 412 -16.75 -27.90 24.36
C LEU A 412 -15.24 -28.11 24.34
N ARG A 413 -14.47 -27.02 24.24
CA ARG A 413 -13.00 -27.05 24.16
C ARG A 413 -12.41 -25.67 24.40
N LYS A 414 -11.07 -25.59 24.41
CA LYS A 414 -10.31 -24.33 24.54
C LYS A 414 -9.13 -24.27 23.59
N ILE A 415 -8.73 -23.04 23.25
CA ILE A 415 -7.52 -22.70 22.49
C ILE A 415 -6.57 -22.00 23.44
N THR A 416 -5.39 -22.57 23.65
CA THR A 416 -4.36 -22.06 24.59
C THR A 416 -3.00 -21.84 23.94
N LYS A 417 -2.82 -22.27 22.69
CA LYS A 417 -1.57 -22.13 21.94
C LYS A 417 -1.88 -21.56 20.57
N VAL A 418 -1.48 -20.32 20.35
CA VAL A 418 -1.44 -19.67 19.04
C VAL A 418 0.02 -19.31 18.80
N SER A 419 0.61 -19.82 17.72
CA SER A 419 2.07 -19.75 17.49
C SER A 419 2.56 -18.30 17.50
N GLY A 420 3.50 -17.98 18.39
CA GLY A 420 4.10 -16.65 18.50
C GLY A 420 3.22 -15.55 19.12
N ILE A 421 2.05 -15.91 19.67
CA ILE A 421 1.04 -14.94 20.17
C ILE A 421 0.67 -15.23 21.63
N ASP A 422 0.73 -14.19 22.46
CA ASP A 422 0.22 -14.22 23.83
C ASP A 422 -1.25 -13.78 23.85
N LEU A 423 -2.17 -14.75 23.98
CA LEU A 423 -3.61 -14.48 24.09
C LEU A 423 -3.97 -13.61 25.30
N GLY A 424 -3.07 -13.46 26.28
CA GLY A 424 -3.29 -12.54 27.39
C GLY A 424 -3.22 -11.06 27.03
N ARG A 425 -2.87 -10.75 25.78
CA ARG A 425 -2.77 -9.41 25.22
C ARG A 425 -3.73 -9.17 24.05
N ALA A 426 -4.63 -10.11 23.79
CA ALA A 426 -5.66 -9.94 22.78
C ALA A 426 -6.72 -8.92 23.26
N ASP A 427 -7.03 -7.96 22.41
CA ASP A 427 -7.92 -6.85 22.71
C ASP A 427 -9.37 -7.14 22.29
N SER A 428 -9.58 -7.83 21.16
CA SER A 428 -10.91 -8.17 20.65
C SER A 428 -10.91 -9.50 19.91
N LEU A 429 -12.10 -10.11 19.81
CA LEU A 429 -12.37 -11.34 19.07
C LEU A 429 -13.65 -11.15 18.25
N ALA A 430 -13.59 -11.53 16.96
CA ALA A 430 -14.74 -11.78 16.11
C ALA A 430 -14.67 -13.21 15.56
N VAL A 431 -15.82 -13.79 15.24
CA VAL A 431 -15.95 -15.16 14.72
C VAL A 431 -16.89 -15.13 13.54
N ASP A 432 -16.52 -15.80 12.44
CA ASP A 432 -17.40 -15.96 11.28
C ASP A 432 -18.28 -17.20 11.38
N GLU A 433 -19.21 -17.33 10.43
CA GLU A 433 -20.17 -18.43 10.39
C GLU A 433 -19.50 -19.82 10.31
N GLN A 434 -18.27 -19.90 9.78
CA GLN A 434 -17.51 -21.15 9.67
C GLN A 434 -16.66 -21.43 10.93
N GLY A 435 -16.69 -20.54 11.91
CA GLY A 435 -15.92 -20.64 13.14
C GLY A 435 -14.45 -20.24 13.00
N GLN A 436 -14.08 -19.52 11.92
CA GLN A 436 -12.77 -18.87 11.84
C GLN A 436 -12.75 -17.64 12.75
N LEU A 437 -11.58 -17.35 13.31
CA LEU A 437 -11.42 -16.32 14.34
C LEU A 437 -10.65 -15.13 13.78
N TYR A 438 -11.06 -13.94 14.19
CA TYR A 438 -10.37 -12.69 13.88
C TYR A 438 -10.02 -12.02 15.20
N LEU A 439 -8.73 -11.82 15.45
CA LEU A 439 -8.23 -11.29 16.72
C LEU A 439 -7.44 -10.01 16.48
N THR A 440 -7.68 -8.99 17.29
CA THR A 440 -6.74 -7.88 17.41
C THR A 440 -5.86 -8.10 18.63
N THR A 441 -4.55 -7.97 18.46
CA THR A 441 -3.55 -8.10 19.54
C THR A 441 -2.41 -7.13 19.27
N TYR A 442 -1.46 -7.03 20.19
CA TYR A 442 -0.16 -6.44 19.89
C TYR A 442 0.97 -7.44 20.10
N ILE A 443 1.93 -7.46 19.17
CA ILE A 443 3.12 -8.30 19.22
C ILE A 443 4.25 -7.50 19.85
N VAL A 444 4.84 -8.03 20.92
CA VAL A 444 6.00 -7.43 21.58
C VAL A 444 7.25 -7.73 20.77
N LEU A 445 7.85 -6.70 20.18
CA LEU A 445 9.11 -6.83 19.45
C LEU A 445 10.31 -6.67 20.39
N ASN A 446 10.21 -5.78 21.38
CA ASN A 446 11.17 -5.59 22.47
C ASN A 446 10.52 -4.84 23.65
N SER A 447 11.29 -4.52 24.70
CA SER A 447 10.78 -3.88 25.93
C SER A 447 10.09 -2.52 25.73
N THR A 448 10.24 -1.87 24.57
CA THR A 448 9.64 -0.56 24.27
C THR A 448 8.79 -0.55 22.99
N ASN A 449 8.79 -1.62 22.19
CA ASN A 449 8.14 -1.66 20.87
C ASN A 449 7.07 -2.75 20.79
N PHE A 450 5.87 -2.33 20.40
CA PHE A 450 4.71 -3.18 20.16
C PHE A 450 4.12 -2.86 18.79
N ASN A 451 3.73 -3.89 18.03
CA ASN A 451 2.95 -3.72 16.81
C ASN A 451 1.54 -4.25 17.02
N TYR A 452 0.52 -3.41 16.85
CA TYR A 452 -0.85 -3.92 16.76
C TYR A 452 -0.99 -4.77 15.51
N SER A 453 -1.74 -5.86 15.60
CA SER A 453 -1.91 -6.85 14.55
C SER A 453 -3.35 -7.35 14.55
N LEU A 454 -3.93 -7.47 13.36
CA LEU A 454 -5.13 -8.27 13.11
C LEU A 454 -4.68 -9.65 12.65
N LEU A 455 -5.22 -10.68 13.29
CA LEU A 455 -4.91 -12.07 12.98
C LEU A 455 -6.18 -12.74 12.48
N LYS A 456 -6.07 -13.54 11.42
CA LYS A 456 -7.08 -14.53 11.05
C LYS A 456 -6.59 -15.89 11.50
N LEU A 457 -7.40 -16.64 12.24
CA LEU A 457 -7.12 -17.99 12.69
C LEU A 457 -8.17 -18.96 12.16
N ASP A 458 -7.78 -20.22 11.98
CA ASP A 458 -8.75 -21.30 11.83
C ASP A 458 -9.48 -21.59 13.14
N SER A 459 -10.46 -22.50 13.10
CA SER A 459 -11.22 -22.90 14.28
C SER A 459 -10.36 -23.54 15.38
N ASN A 460 -9.17 -24.03 15.07
CA ASN A 460 -8.25 -24.66 16.01
C ASN A 460 -7.25 -23.67 16.63
N GLY A 461 -7.20 -22.43 16.15
CA GLY A 461 -6.25 -21.40 16.58
C GLY A 461 -4.96 -21.37 15.77
N THR A 462 -4.91 -22.03 14.62
CA THR A 462 -3.79 -21.90 13.67
C THR A 462 -3.88 -20.56 12.97
N VAL A 463 -2.77 -19.81 12.91
CA VAL A 463 -2.71 -18.53 12.20
C VAL A 463 -2.78 -18.77 10.69
N LEU A 464 -3.82 -18.23 10.05
CA LEU A 464 -4.03 -18.23 8.60
C LEU A 464 -3.51 -16.95 7.95
N LEU A 465 -3.64 -15.81 8.64
CA LEU A 465 -3.19 -14.51 8.16
C LEU A 465 -2.77 -13.61 9.33
N THR A 466 -1.77 -12.78 9.10
CA THR A 466 -1.38 -11.69 10.01
C THR A 466 -1.31 -10.39 9.24
N VAL A 467 -2.05 -9.38 9.69
CA VAL A 467 -2.05 -8.01 9.17
C VAL A 467 -1.50 -7.09 10.25
N GLN A 468 -0.39 -6.40 9.96
CA GLN A 468 0.21 -5.44 10.89
C GLN A 468 -0.52 -4.10 10.81
N LEU A 469 -1.07 -3.64 11.95
CA LEU A 469 -1.79 -2.40 12.11
C LEU A 469 -0.85 -1.36 12.76
N ASN A 470 0.04 -0.76 11.96
CA ASN A 470 0.99 0.22 12.49
C ASN A 470 0.25 1.52 12.85
N ASN A 471 0.08 1.81 14.14
CA ASN A 471 -0.24 3.16 14.59
C ASN A 471 0.45 3.43 15.93
N GLN A 472 1.35 4.43 15.94
CA GLN A 472 1.84 5.27 17.04
C GLN A 472 3.36 5.59 16.92
N ASN A 473 3.59 6.91 16.89
CA ASN A 473 4.76 7.76 17.12
C ASN A 473 5.93 7.80 16.09
N ASN A 474 5.93 8.93 15.35
CA ASN A 474 6.96 9.61 14.56
C ASN A 474 8.21 8.82 14.24
N ASN A 475 8.35 8.44 12.96
CA ASN A 475 9.60 8.06 12.31
C ASN A 475 9.41 7.91 10.80
N SER A 476 10.47 8.08 10.02
CA SER A 476 10.33 8.41 8.61
C SER A 476 10.74 7.29 7.64
N SER A 477 10.14 7.30 6.45
CA SER A 477 10.54 6.42 5.35
C SER A 477 11.47 7.11 4.35
N VAL A 478 12.46 6.37 3.87
CA VAL A 478 13.23 6.75 2.67
C VAL A 478 12.80 5.88 1.52
N ILE A 479 12.68 6.47 0.33
CA ILE A 479 12.12 5.78 -0.83
C ILE A 479 13.01 5.91 -2.05
N THR A 480 12.95 4.92 -2.93
CA THR A 480 13.50 4.98 -4.28
C THR A 480 12.63 4.16 -5.22
N VAL A 481 12.58 4.52 -6.50
CA VAL A 481 11.72 3.87 -7.48
C VAL A 481 12.47 3.67 -8.79
N ARG A 482 12.36 2.48 -9.38
CA ARG A 482 12.90 2.17 -10.71
C ARG A 482 12.14 1.00 -11.32
N ASN A 483 11.93 1.02 -12.64
CA ASN A 483 11.36 -0.11 -13.38
C ASN A 483 10.05 -0.68 -12.80
N GLY A 484 9.18 0.18 -12.26
CA GLY A 484 7.91 -0.25 -11.65
C GLY A 484 8.05 -0.84 -10.23
N ASN A 485 9.25 -0.84 -9.66
CA ASN A 485 9.53 -1.27 -8.30
C ASN A 485 9.77 -0.05 -7.40
N LEU A 486 8.97 0.09 -6.35
CA LEU A 486 9.12 1.07 -5.28
C LEU A 486 9.76 0.39 -4.07
N TYR A 487 10.90 0.88 -3.63
CA TYR A 487 11.58 0.39 -2.43
C TYR A 487 11.42 1.39 -1.30
N ILE A 488 11.04 0.89 -0.12
CA ILE A 488 10.75 1.67 1.08
C ILE A 488 11.63 1.15 2.21
N GLY A 489 12.46 2.02 2.78
CA GLY A 489 13.24 1.74 3.97
C GLY A 489 12.55 2.34 5.17
N SER A 490 12.11 1.49 6.10
CA SER A 490 11.40 1.94 7.30
C SER A 490 12.38 2.10 8.47
N TYR A 491 12.30 3.26 9.10
CA TYR A 491 13.09 3.52 10.29
C TYR A 491 12.60 2.74 11.50
N LYS A 492 11.29 2.51 11.66
CA LYS A 492 10.74 1.79 12.81
C LYS A 492 10.97 0.29 12.71
N THR A 493 10.58 -0.30 11.57
CA THR A 493 10.60 -1.75 11.38
C THR A 493 12.00 -2.28 11.14
N LYS A 494 12.95 -1.41 10.73
CA LYS A 494 14.28 -1.82 10.30
C LYS A 494 14.22 -2.81 9.15
N LEU A 495 13.20 -2.67 8.31
CA LEU A 495 12.99 -3.47 7.11
C LEU A 495 13.13 -2.59 5.88
N VAL A 496 13.50 -3.24 4.79
CA VAL A 496 13.27 -2.75 3.45
C VAL A 496 12.16 -3.55 2.81
N SER A 497 11.20 -2.85 2.23
CA SER A 497 10.06 -3.43 1.54
C SER A 497 10.03 -2.95 0.10
N LYS A 498 9.89 -3.89 -0.83
CA LYS A 498 9.70 -3.66 -2.25
C LYS A 498 8.22 -3.79 -2.58
N TYR A 499 7.68 -2.80 -3.25
CA TYR A 499 6.30 -2.73 -3.73
C TYR A 499 6.29 -2.57 -5.25
N SER A 500 5.18 -2.93 -5.88
CA SER A 500 4.86 -2.40 -7.20
C SER A 500 4.57 -0.91 -7.08
N THR A 501 4.72 -0.16 -8.18
CA THR A 501 4.32 1.26 -8.22
C THR A 501 2.82 1.48 -8.02
N ASP A 502 2.00 0.43 -7.99
CA ASP A 502 0.57 0.50 -7.65
C ASP A 502 0.26 0.10 -6.20
N GLY A 503 1.31 -0.11 -5.39
CA GLY A 503 1.19 -0.28 -3.93
C GLY A 503 1.07 -1.72 -3.46
N GLN A 504 1.22 -2.71 -4.33
CA GLN A 504 1.26 -4.12 -3.89
C GLN A 504 2.61 -4.44 -3.28
N LEU A 505 2.64 -5.02 -2.08
CA LEU A 505 3.88 -5.53 -1.49
C LEU A 505 4.36 -6.74 -2.30
N LEU A 506 5.59 -6.67 -2.80
CA LEU A 506 6.24 -7.75 -3.56
C LEU A 506 7.19 -8.57 -2.70
N LEU A 507 7.93 -7.91 -1.80
CA LEU A 507 8.92 -8.52 -0.93
C LEU A 507 9.23 -7.60 0.25
N SER A 508 9.52 -8.17 1.43
CA SER A 508 10.08 -7.42 2.55
C SER A 508 11.21 -8.21 3.19
N TRP A 509 12.31 -7.54 3.55
CA TRP A 509 13.47 -8.18 4.17
C TRP A 509 14.17 -7.27 5.18
N GLY A 510 14.81 -7.91 6.13
CA GLY A 510 15.48 -7.29 7.27
C GLY A 510 15.34 -8.19 8.50
N ASN A 511 16.44 -8.49 9.18
CA ASN A 511 16.46 -9.43 10.30
C ASN A 511 17.41 -8.93 11.37
N SER A 512 16.90 -8.78 12.60
CA SER A 512 17.69 -8.27 13.74
C SER A 512 18.83 -9.19 14.18
N THR A 513 18.82 -10.45 13.76
CA THR A 513 19.80 -11.49 14.11
C THR A 513 20.87 -11.73 13.04
N ASP A 514 20.59 -11.42 11.78
CA ASP A 514 21.54 -11.62 10.68
C ASP A 514 22.30 -10.32 10.39
N PRO A 515 23.63 -10.25 10.60
CA PRO A 515 24.42 -9.04 10.39
C PRO A 515 24.36 -8.48 8.95
N ASN A 516 24.05 -9.32 7.96
CA ASN A 516 23.93 -8.91 6.56
C ASN A 516 22.58 -8.26 6.24
N THR A 517 21.55 -8.53 7.04
CA THR A 517 20.19 -7.98 6.87
C THR A 517 19.70 -7.21 8.09
N ARG A 518 20.57 -6.99 9.08
CA ARG A 518 20.30 -6.15 10.25
C ARG A 518 20.54 -4.68 9.92
N PHE A 519 19.46 -3.93 9.73
CA PHE A 519 19.51 -2.49 9.48
C PHE A 519 19.36 -1.70 10.78
N ASP A 520 20.19 -0.68 10.98
CA ASP A 520 20.08 0.23 12.13
C ASP A 520 19.28 1.49 11.77
N PHE A 521 19.90 2.51 11.20
CA PHE A 521 19.20 3.74 10.79
C PHE A 521 19.30 3.85 9.27
N ILE A 522 18.29 3.36 8.54
CA ILE A 522 18.30 3.44 7.07
C ILE A 522 18.21 4.92 6.68
N ASN A 523 19.31 5.45 6.17
CA ASN A 523 19.47 6.86 5.82
C ASN A 523 19.17 7.10 4.34
N HIS A 524 19.58 6.18 3.48
CA HIS A 524 19.43 6.31 2.03
C HIS A 524 19.18 4.95 1.37
N LEU A 525 18.38 4.98 0.31
CA LEU A 525 18.19 3.87 -0.62
C LEU A 525 18.57 4.31 -2.02
N TRP A 526 19.23 3.44 -2.76
CA TRP A 526 19.60 3.70 -4.15
C TRP A 526 19.55 2.45 -5.02
N LEU A 527 19.34 2.63 -6.32
CA LEU A 527 19.28 1.54 -7.30
C LEU A 527 20.32 1.72 -8.41
N ASP A 528 21.11 0.68 -8.67
CA ASP A 528 21.98 0.65 -9.86
C ASP A 528 21.19 0.29 -11.14
N ARG A 529 21.83 0.36 -12.31
CA ARG A 529 21.20 0.02 -13.61
C ARG A 529 20.68 -1.41 -13.69
N GLN A 530 21.16 -2.32 -12.87
CA GLN A 530 20.69 -3.70 -12.80
C GLN A 530 19.59 -3.90 -11.76
N ASP A 531 19.05 -2.82 -11.19
CA ASP A 531 18.02 -2.83 -10.14
C ASP A 531 18.51 -3.46 -8.82
N ASN A 532 19.83 -3.49 -8.59
CA ASN A 532 20.36 -3.86 -7.29
C ASN A 532 20.19 -2.70 -6.32
N LEU A 533 19.73 -3.01 -5.12
CA LEU A 533 19.46 -2.05 -4.08
C LEU A 533 20.68 -1.84 -3.18
N TYR A 534 21.08 -0.58 -3.04
CA TYR A 534 22.06 -0.12 -2.07
C TYR A 534 21.32 0.47 -0.89
N ILE A 535 21.56 -0.09 0.29
CA ILE A 535 21.00 0.34 1.57
C ILE A 535 22.14 0.93 2.38
N ILE A 536 22.01 2.19 2.78
CA ILE A 536 22.98 2.86 3.65
C ILE A 536 22.33 3.08 5.00
N ASP A 537 22.96 2.54 6.04
CA ASP A 537 22.64 2.85 7.43
C ASP A 537 23.81 3.56 8.14
N ASN A 538 23.64 3.91 9.42
CA ASN A 538 24.59 4.73 10.20
C ASN A 538 26.07 4.31 10.11
N GLN A 539 26.39 3.06 9.78
CA GLN A 539 27.77 2.56 9.77
C GLN A 539 28.11 1.63 8.62
N THR A 540 27.12 1.21 7.83
CA THR A 540 27.32 0.23 6.78
C THR A 540 26.56 0.60 5.52
N MET A 541 27.13 0.24 4.39
CA MET A 541 26.41 0.19 3.14
C MET A 541 26.37 -1.26 2.68
N ARG A 542 25.19 -1.68 2.25
CA ARG A 542 24.91 -3.05 1.83
C ARG A 542 24.23 -3.05 0.47
N LYS A 543 24.67 -3.94 -0.40
CA LYS A 543 24.13 -4.19 -1.74
C LYS A 543 23.29 -5.46 -1.72
N PHE A 544 22.11 -5.39 -2.32
CA PHE A 544 21.16 -6.49 -2.47
C PHE A 544 20.75 -6.61 -3.94
N ASP A 545 20.43 -7.82 -4.39
CA ASP A 545 19.76 -7.98 -5.67
C ASP A 545 18.28 -7.53 -5.57
N ASN A 546 17.59 -7.50 -6.70
CA ASN A 546 16.17 -7.11 -6.76
C ASN A 546 15.21 -8.14 -6.11
N LYS A 547 15.73 -9.24 -5.58
CA LYS A 547 15.04 -10.29 -4.82
C LYS A 547 15.38 -10.25 -3.33
N GLY A 548 16.09 -9.23 -2.87
CA GLY A 548 16.47 -9.05 -1.46
C GLY A 548 17.59 -9.96 -0.98
N HIS A 549 18.28 -10.68 -1.87
CA HIS A 549 19.47 -11.43 -1.49
C HIS A 549 20.65 -10.50 -1.27
N PHE A 550 21.32 -10.69 -0.15
CA PHE A 550 22.54 -9.97 0.15
C PHE A 550 23.64 -10.32 -0.86
N LEU A 551 24.24 -9.29 -1.46
CA LEU A 551 25.36 -9.44 -2.39
C LEU A 551 26.68 -9.05 -1.72
N GLN A 552 26.72 -7.88 -1.08
CA GLN A 552 27.97 -7.33 -0.56
C GLN A 552 27.75 -6.24 0.49
N ALA A 553 28.72 -6.05 1.39
CA ALA A 553 28.73 -4.94 2.35
C ALA A 553 30.11 -4.30 2.42
N TRP A 554 30.12 -3.03 2.80
CA TRP A 554 31.32 -2.26 3.11
C TRP A 554 30.98 -1.23 4.18
N ASN A 555 31.99 -0.88 4.99
CA ASN A 555 31.83 0.07 6.08
C ASN A 555 32.34 1.43 5.62
N PRO A 556 31.46 2.34 5.17
CA PRO A 556 31.88 3.70 4.91
C PRO A 556 32.34 4.35 6.23
N PRO A 557 33.20 5.37 6.16
CA PRO A 557 33.67 6.09 7.34
C PRO A 557 32.50 6.71 8.12
N SER A 558 32.68 6.85 9.44
CA SER A 558 31.63 7.22 10.39
C SER A 558 31.02 8.63 10.23
N GLN A 559 31.53 9.45 9.31
CA GLN A 559 31.04 10.82 9.03
C GLN A 559 30.63 11.00 7.56
N THR A 560 29.95 10.01 6.97
CA THR A 560 29.45 10.11 5.60
C THR A 560 28.25 11.08 5.54
N TRP A 561 28.36 12.14 4.74
CA TRP A 561 27.36 13.22 4.69
C TRP A 561 26.38 13.07 3.52
N ALA A 562 26.90 12.79 2.33
CA ALA A 562 26.08 12.64 1.13
C ALA A 562 26.60 11.48 0.29
N VAL A 563 25.68 10.76 -0.33
CA VAL A 563 25.99 9.65 -1.24
C VAL A 563 25.21 9.80 -2.54
N TYR A 564 25.91 9.70 -3.67
CA TYR A 564 25.33 9.78 -5.01
C TYR A 564 25.91 8.68 -5.90
N PHE A 565 25.22 8.40 -6.99
CA PHE A 565 25.69 7.50 -8.03
C PHE A 565 25.70 8.21 -9.37
N ASP A 566 26.73 7.96 -10.19
CA ASP A 566 26.76 8.48 -11.55
C ASP A 566 25.92 7.64 -12.50
N GLY A 567 25.91 8.09 -13.75
CA GLY A 567 25.29 7.35 -14.83
C GLY A 567 25.78 5.92 -14.87
N ASN A 568 27.06 5.63 -14.61
CA ASN A 568 27.73 4.33 -14.80
C ASN A 568 27.81 3.47 -13.53
N ASP A 569 26.91 3.71 -12.57
CA ASP A 569 26.82 2.98 -11.29
C ASP A 569 28.07 3.09 -10.40
N LYS A 570 28.94 4.08 -10.63
CA LYS A 570 29.96 4.45 -9.65
C LYS A 570 29.29 5.19 -8.52
N PHE A 571 29.72 4.93 -7.29
CA PHE A 571 29.18 5.65 -6.15
C PHE A 571 30.21 6.59 -5.56
N TYR A 572 29.70 7.70 -5.05
CA TYR A 572 30.43 8.83 -4.55
C TYR A 572 29.92 9.09 -3.15
N TYR A 573 30.81 9.14 -2.17
CA TYR A 573 30.43 9.58 -0.84
C TYR A 573 31.36 10.70 -0.36
N SER A 574 30.78 11.65 0.36
CA SER A 574 31.53 12.72 1.01
C SER A 574 31.66 12.49 2.50
N GLU A 575 32.79 12.92 3.05
CA GLU A 575 33.10 12.92 4.47
C GLU A 575 33.55 14.30 4.91
N GLU A 576 33.14 14.74 6.09
CA GLU A 576 33.78 15.89 6.75
C GLU A 576 35.02 15.41 7.51
N LEU A 577 36.14 16.09 7.32
CA LEU A 577 37.37 15.86 8.07
C LEU A 577 37.84 17.14 8.75
N ARG A 578 38.61 16.97 9.83
CA ARG A 578 39.25 18.07 10.59
C ARG A 578 40.71 17.71 10.83
N ASP A 579 41.64 18.56 10.37
CA ASP A 579 43.03 18.45 10.84
C ASP A 579 43.14 19.24 12.17
N THR A 580 44.06 18.83 13.06
CA THR A 580 44.15 19.29 14.46
C THR A 580 44.21 20.81 14.68
N ASP A 581 44.49 21.60 13.64
CA ASP A 581 44.57 23.06 13.66
C ASP A 581 43.86 23.76 12.46
N THR A 582 43.01 23.06 11.69
CA THR A 582 42.36 23.62 10.48
C THR A 582 40.83 23.54 10.51
N GLN A 583 40.17 24.38 9.70
CA GLN A 583 38.71 24.35 9.47
C GLN A 583 38.29 23.02 8.83
N PRO A 584 37.04 22.55 9.05
CA PRO A 584 36.56 21.33 8.42
C PRO A 584 36.63 21.41 6.89
N TYR A 585 36.98 20.30 6.25
CA TYR A 585 37.03 20.17 4.79
C TYR A 585 36.31 18.89 4.35
N GLU A 586 35.79 18.90 3.12
CA GLU A 586 35.14 17.73 2.53
C GLU A 586 36.17 16.86 1.79
N ARG A 587 36.11 15.55 2.03
CA ARG A 587 36.78 14.53 1.25
C ARG A 587 35.73 13.74 0.49
N VAL A 588 35.94 13.55 -0.81
CA VAL A 588 35.10 12.67 -1.62
C VAL A 588 35.89 11.43 -2.00
N THR A 589 35.24 10.30 -1.83
CA THR A 589 35.73 9.00 -2.28
C THR A 589 34.82 8.47 -3.38
N VAL A 590 35.40 8.05 -4.49
CA VAL A 590 34.70 7.43 -5.62
C VAL A 590 35.02 5.94 -5.62
N LEU A 591 33.98 5.13 -5.54
CA LEU A 591 34.07 3.67 -5.51
C LEU A 591 33.36 3.08 -6.74
N ASN A 592 33.84 1.94 -7.21
CA ASN A 592 33.17 1.15 -8.23
C ASN A 592 31.98 0.35 -7.62
N THR A 593 31.24 -0.35 -8.48
CA THR A 593 30.08 -1.17 -8.07
C THR A 593 30.42 -2.31 -7.10
N THR A 594 31.69 -2.70 -6.98
CA THR A 594 32.17 -3.74 -6.05
C THR A 594 32.77 -3.17 -4.77
N GLY A 595 32.67 -1.85 -4.53
CA GLY A 595 33.25 -1.17 -3.36
C GLY A 595 34.74 -0.87 -3.46
N GLY A 596 35.38 -1.17 -4.60
CA GLY A 596 36.78 -0.86 -4.84
C GLY A 596 37.00 0.63 -5.11
N GLN A 597 37.97 1.22 -4.42
CA GLN A 597 38.28 2.65 -4.58
C GLN A 597 38.88 2.96 -5.94
N ILE A 598 38.22 3.84 -6.68
CA ILE A 598 38.67 4.38 -7.96
C ILE A 598 39.54 5.61 -7.70
N SER A 599 39.04 6.55 -6.90
CA SER A 599 39.74 7.79 -6.56
C SER A 599 39.30 8.31 -5.20
N GLN A 600 40.13 9.17 -4.62
CA GLN A 600 39.81 9.91 -3.41
C GLN A 600 40.51 11.25 -3.50
N PHE A 601 39.78 12.34 -3.21
CA PHE A 601 40.32 13.68 -3.24
C PHE A 601 39.67 14.54 -2.15
N SER A 602 40.41 15.54 -1.68
CA SER A 602 39.91 16.51 -0.72
C SER A 602 39.75 17.86 -1.38
N ILE A 603 38.64 18.53 -1.09
CA ILE A 603 38.40 19.89 -1.54
C ILE A 603 38.78 20.83 -0.40
N LYS A 604 40.03 21.32 -0.42
CA LYS A 604 40.61 22.19 0.60
C LYS A 604 40.66 23.64 0.11
N ASN A 605 39.58 24.41 0.29
CA ASN A 605 39.54 25.84 -0.02
C ASN A 605 39.51 26.71 1.27
N GLN A 606 40.02 27.95 1.16
CA GLN A 606 40.26 28.97 2.21
C GLN A 606 39.04 29.31 3.12
N PRO A 607 39.27 29.91 4.32
CA PRO A 607 38.71 29.47 5.60
C PRO A 607 37.22 29.82 5.79
N CYS A 608 36.37 28.82 5.94
CA CYS A 608 35.11 28.98 6.63
C CYS A 608 35.40 28.94 8.13
N LYS A 609 35.59 30.10 8.78
CA LYS A 609 35.62 30.17 10.25
C LYS A 609 34.24 29.77 10.77
N SER A 610 34.23 28.69 11.55
CA SER A 610 33.17 28.27 12.47
C SER A 610 31.81 27.95 11.85
N TYR A 611 31.40 26.70 12.05
CA TYR A 611 30.01 26.27 12.07
C TYR A 611 29.15 27.31 12.79
N SER A 612 28.18 27.89 12.11
CA SER A 612 26.83 27.40 12.39
C SER A 612 26.10 26.87 11.16
N TYR A 613 26.13 27.50 9.98
CA TYR A 613 25.35 27.04 8.80
C TYR A 613 25.88 27.57 7.44
N GLY A 614 27.16 27.39 7.10
CA GLY A 614 27.71 27.80 5.79
C GLY A 614 29.01 27.06 5.44
N GLY A 615 29.05 26.42 4.27
CA GLY A 615 30.19 25.65 3.78
C GLY A 615 29.93 25.07 2.39
N GLN A 616 30.99 24.58 1.74
CA GLN A 616 30.89 23.78 0.53
C GLN A 616 30.20 22.46 0.83
N ARG A 617 29.22 22.05 0.01
CA ARG A 617 28.49 20.78 0.21
C ARG A 617 28.43 19.97 -1.06
N PHE A 618 28.76 18.68 -0.96
CA PHE A 618 28.53 17.74 -2.06
C PHE A 618 27.03 17.57 -2.30
N SER A 619 26.54 18.07 -3.43
CA SER A 619 25.10 18.25 -3.66
C SER A 619 24.56 17.50 -4.87
N GLY A 620 25.41 16.86 -5.68
CA GLY A 620 24.95 16.02 -6.79
C GLY A 620 26.07 15.52 -7.69
N VAL A 621 25.74 14.54 -8.53
CA VAL A 621 26.60 14.00 -9.58
C VAL A 621 25.79 13.88 -10.87
N ASP A 622 26.38 14.25 -12.00
CA ASP A 622 25.75 14.05 -13.31
C ASP A 622 26.03 12.65 -13.89
N ARG A 623 25.42 12.35 -15.04
CA ARG A 623 25.58 11.05 -15.71
C ARG A 623 27.01 10.78 -16.17
N GLN A 624 27.81 11.82 -16.38
CA GLN A 624 29.21 11.73 -16.81
C GLN A 624 30.15 11.49 -15.63
N GLY A 625 29.65 11.65 -14.40
CA GLY A 625 30.42 11.48 -13.17
C GLY A 625 31.10 12.77 -12.71
N ASP A 626 30.65 13.92 -13.20
CA ASP A 626 31.07 15.21 -12.69
C ASP A 626 30.24 15.58 -11.46
N LEU A 627 30.93 16.11 -10.45
CA LEU A 627 30.38 16.41 -9.13
C LEU A 627 30.02 17.89 -9.02
N TYR A 628 28.89 18.18 -8.37
CA TYR A 628 28.38 19.52 -8.16
C TYR A 628 28.37 19.85 -6.66
N PHE A 629 28.93 21.01 -6.34
CA PHE A 629 29.00 21.52 -4.98
C PHE A 629 28.33 22.88 -4.90
N LEU A 630 27.46 23.05 -3.91
CA LEU A 630 26.96 24.35 -3.52
C LEU A 630 27.94 24.96 -2.52
N TYR A 631 28.45 26.14 -2.84
CA TYR A 631 29.41 26.87 -2.02
C TYR A 631 28.76 28.16 -1.52
N SER A 632 28.74 28.34 -0.20
CA SER A 632 28.28 29.56 0.46
C SER A 632 29.32 30.04 1.46
N TYR A 633 29.72 31.31 1.34
CA TYR A 633 30.63 31.98 2.23
C TYR A 633 30.01 33.31 2.66
N ASP A 634 29.83 33.47 3.97
CA ASP A 634 29.33 34.69 4.60
C ASP A 634 30.27 35.06 5.75
N PRO A 635 31.09 36.11 5.61
CA PRO A 635 32.02 36.55 6.65
C PRO A 635 31.36 37.41 7.75
N GLY A 636 30.04 37.59 7.70
CA GLY A 636 29.28 38.43 8.62
C GLY A 636 29.51 39.93 8.42
N SER A 637 28.94 40.73 9.32
CA SER A 637 28.95 42.21 9.25
C SER A 637 30.35 42.84 9.26
N SER A 638 31.39 42.07 9.62
CA SER A 638 32.77 42.53 9.74
C SER A 638 33.49 42.68 8.40
N TYR A 639 33.01 42.04 7.32
CA TYR A 639 33.62 42.10 5.98
C TYR A 639 32.54 42.24 4.89
N PRO A 640 31.82 43.38 4.85
CA PRO A 640 30.75 43.60 3.88
C PRO A 640 31.30 43.54 2.44
N GLY A 641 30.60 42.80 1.56
CA GLY A 641 30.95 42.66 0.15
C GLY A 641 31.86 41.47 -0.21
N GLN A 642 32.27 40.66 0.77
CA GLN A 642 33.01 39.41 0.51
C GLN A 642 32.13 38.16 0.51
N GLN A 643 30.80 38.33 0.56
CA GLN A 643 29.86 37.20 0.53
C GLN A 643 29.89 36.51 -0.85
N LYS A 644 29.85 35.18 -0.86
CA LYS A 644 29.90 34.38 -2.09
C LYS A 644 28.95 33.20 -2.00
N ASP A 645 27.97 33.16 -2.89
CA ASP A 645 27.14 31.99 -3.14
C ASP A 645 27.36 31.56 -4.60
N CYS A 646 27.88 30.34 -4.82
CA CYS A 646 28.20 29.83 -6.15
C CYS A 646 28.09 28.30 -6.22
N ILE A 647 28.14 27.78 -7.44
CA ILE A 647 28.18 26.36 -7.76
C ILE A 647 29.57 26.05 -8.30
N GLN A 648 30.18 24.98 -7.79
CA GLN A 648 31.46 24.47 -8.27
C GLN A 648 31.29 23.06 -8.83
N LYS A 649 31.77 22.85 -10.05
CA LYS A 649 31.72 21.57 -10.77
C LYS A 649 33.12 20.97 -10.83
N PHE A 650 33.27 19.72 -10.42
CA PHE A 650 34.53 18.98 -10.42
C PHE A 650 34.40 17.69 -11.23
N ASP A 651 35.50 17.18 -11.78
CA ASP A 651 35.51 15.81 -12.30
C ASP A 651 35.72 14.77 -11.18
N SER A 652 35.57 13.49 -11.52
CA SER A 652 35.79 12.35 -10.62
C SER A 652 37.20 12.24 -9.99
N THR A 653 38.16 13.07 -10.41
CA THR A 653 39.51 13.15 -9.82
C THR A 653 39.67 14.32 -8.85
N GLY A 654 38.66 15.18 -8.73
CA GLY A 654 38.69 16.39 -7.90
C GLY A 654 39.24 17.61 -8.60
N LYS A 655 39.40 17.57 -9.93
CA LYS A 655 39.80 18.74 -10.71
C LYS A 655 38.59 19.65 -10.94
N LEU A 656 38.72 20.93 -10.60
CA LEU A 656 37.69 21.93 -10.89
C LEU A 656 37.52 22.09 -12.41
N LEU A 657 36.29 21.87 -12.88
CA LEU A 657 35.90 22.01 -14.28
C LEU A 657 35.29 23.39 -14.55
N ALA A 658 34.41 23.86 -13.67
CA ALA A 658 33.73 25.14 -13.80
C ALA A 658 33.28 25.67 -12.43
N GLU A 659 33.17 27.00 -12.33
CA GLU A 659 32.56 27.70 -11.20
C GLU A 659 31.68 28.81 -11.77
N TRP A 660 30.44 28.90 -11.27
CA TRP A 660 29.53 29.97 -11.66
C TRP A 660 28.64 30.37 -10.48
N GLY A 661 28.19 31.63 -10.49
CA GLY A 661 27.45 32.20 -9.38
C GLY A 661 28.23 33.29 -8.64
N SER A 662 27.50 34.27 -8.13
CA SER A 662 28.00 35.26 -7.17
C SER A 662 26.88 35.63 -6.20
N TYR A 663 27.22 36.18 -5.04
CA TYR A 663 26.18 36.64 -4.12
C TYR A 663 25.40 37.83 -4.72
N GLY A 664 24.07 37.77 -4.72
CA GLY A 664 23.22 38.83 -5.24
C GLY A 664 21.84 38.36 -5.73
N SER A 665 21.13 39.24 -6.43
CA SER A 665 19.74 39.00 -6.90
C SER A 665 19.57 39.05 -8.42
N GLY A 666 20.64 39.37 -9.17
CA GLY A 666 20.63 39.33 -10.64
C GLY A 666 20.61 37.90 -11.22
N ASP A 667 20.50 37.80 -12.54
CA ASP A 667 20.59 36.51 -13.25
C ASP A 667 21.94 35.84 -12.97
N GLY A 668 21.91 34.57 -12.58
CA GLY A 668 23.11 33.84 -12.19
C GLY A 668 23.76 34.31 -10.88
N GLN A 669 23.09 35.17 -10.11
CA GLN A 669 23.48 35.48 -8.73
C GLN A 669 22.58 34.75 -7.74
N PHE A 670 23.10 34.46 -6.54
CA PHE A 670 22.40 33.66 -5.54
C PHE A 670 22.36 34.37 -4.18
N LYS A 671 21.30 34.07 -3.43
CA LYS A 671 21.21 34.20 -1.98
C LYS A 671 20.70 32.87 -1.46
N PHE A 672 21.61 31.96 -1.15
CA PHE A 672 21.23 30.61 -0.74
C PHE A 672 20.50 30.56 0.60
N LYS A 673 20.60 31.61 1.42
CA LYS A 673 19.96 31.69 2.74
C LYS A 673 18.89 32.76 2.79
N ILE A 674 17.85 32.49 3.57
CA ILE A 674 16.90 33.50 4.02
C ILE A 674 17.50 34.16 5.25
N ILE A 675 17.53 35.49 5.29
CA ILE A 675 18.02 36.26 6.45
C ILE A 675 16.80 36.92 7.10
N ASN A 676 16.57 36.57 8.37
CA ASN A 676 15.49 37.08 9.19
C ASN A 676 15.75 38.55 9.58
N PRO A 677 14.71 39.31 9.95
CA PRO A 677 14.85 40.72 10.37
C PRO A 677 15.80 40.95 11.55
N ASP A 678 15.98 39.95 12.42
CA ASP A 678 16.90 39.98 13.57
C ASP A 678 18.37 39.69 13.17
N GLY A 679 18.65 39.49 11.89
CA GLY A 679 19.96 39.16 11.35
C GLY A 679 20.32 37.68 11.44
N THR A 680 19.42 36.82 11.92
CA THR A 680 19.64 35.37 11.93
C THR A 680 19.35 34.77 10.55
N GLY A 681 20.21 33.88 10.06
CA GLY A 681 19.97 33.16 8.80
C GLY A 681 19.20 31.87 9.04
N SER A 682 18.33 31.48 8.10
CA SER A 682 17.74 30.15 8.06
C SER A 682 18.84 29.09 7.94
N GLY A 683 18.83 28.05 8.78
CA GLY A 683 19.81 26.95 8.71
C GLY A 683 19.66 26.00 7.51
N TYR A 684 18.66 26.25 6.66
CA TYR A 684 18.34 25.41 5.51
C TYR A 684 19.37 25.52 4.39
N ILE A 685 19.49 24.42 3.65
CA ILE A 685 20.47 24.24 2.58
C ILE A 685 19.73 24.42 1.25
N PRO A 686 20.26 25.19 0.29
CA PRO A 686 19.76 25.15 -1.08
C PRO A 686 19.85 23.73 -1.64
N GLN A 687 18.87 23.36 -2.46
CA GLN A 687 18.85 22.10 -3.20
C GLN A 687 19.27 22.33 -4.65
N ILE A 688 19.89 21.30 -5.23
CA ILE A 688 20.25 21.22 -6.64
C ILE A 688 19.69 19.92 -7.22
N ALA A 689 19.14 19.99 -8.41
CA ALA A 689 18.70 18.82 -9.16
C ALA A 689 19.14 18.94 -10.62
N LEU A 690 19.37 17.79 -11.26
CA LEU A 690 19.85 17.71 -12.64
C LEU A 690 18.79 17.01 -13.51
N ASP A 691 18.59 17.49 -14.74
CA ASP A 691 17.81 16.76 -15.74
C ASP A 691 18.67 15.83 -16.59
N GLU A 692 18.03 15.04 -17.46
CA GLU A 692 18.73 14.07 -18.31
C GLU A 692 19.72 14.71 -19.31
N GLN A 693 19.54 16.00 -19.62
CA GLN A 693 20.41 16.76 -20.49
C GLN A 693 21.60 17.38 -19.74
N GLY A 694 21.65 17.24 -18.42
CA GLY A 694 22.67 17.82 -17.55
C GLY A 694 22.44 19.28 -17.21
N ASN A 695 21.22 19.81 -17.44
CA ASN A 695 20.87 21.13 -16.92
C ASN A 695 20.69 21.05 -15.41
N CYS A 696 21.10 22.11 -14.74
CA CYS A 696 21.12 22.25 -13.29
C CYS A 696 20.03 23.22 -12.83
N TYR A 697 19.23 22.79 -11.84
CA TYR A 697 18.15 23.57 -11.23
C TYR A 697 18.50 23.79 -9.77
N VAL A 698 18.51 25.05 -9.32
CA VAL A 698 18.95 25.40 -7.97
C VAL A 698 17.90 26.26 -7.27
N THR A 699 17.59 25.91 -6.02
CA THR A 699 16.73 26.74 -5.17
C THR A 699 17.52 27.93 -4.62
N ASP A 700 17.14 29.13 -5.04
CA ASP A 700 17.72 30.39 -4.60
C ASP A 700 16.80 31.03 -3.55
N LEU A 701 16.87 30.50 -2.33
CA LEU A 701 15.87 30.68 -1.28
C LEU A 701 15.71 32.14 -0.83
N GLY A 702 16.82 32.85 -0.63
CA GLY A 702 16.81 34.25 -0.23
C GLY A 702 16.27 35.20 -1.31
N ASN A 703 16.25 34.76 -2.57
CA ASN A 703 15.59 35.46 -3.67
C ASN A 703 14.23 34.84 -4.04
N TYR A 704 13.79 33.79 -3.34
CA TYR A 704 12.50 33.13 -3.51
C TYR A 704 12.23 32.64 -4.94
N ARG A 705 13.23 32.02 -5.55
CA ARG A 705 13.16 31.56 -6.95
C ARG A 705 13.89 30.25 -7.17
N ILE A 706 13.63 29.63 -8.31
CA ILE A 706 14.46 28.59 -8.89
C ILE A 706 15.21 29.19 -10.07
N GLN A 707 16.49 28.83 -10.21
CA GLN A 707 17.29 29.17 -11.39
C GLN A 707 17.73 27.90 -12.12
N LYS A 708 17.73 27.96 -13.45
CA LYS A 708 18.15 26.90 -14.36
C LYS A 708 19.41 27.29 -15.13
N PHE A 709 20.37 26.40 -15.19
CA PHE A 709 21.66 26.54 -15.88
C PHE A 709 21.91 25.35 -16.80
N ASP A 710 22.69 25.54 -17.86
CA ASP A 710 23.25 24.39 -18.59
C ASP A 710 24.44 23.77 -17.84
N SER A 711 24.96 22.66 -18.35
CA SER A 711 26.08 21.93 -17.76
C SER A 711 27.41 22.70 -17.73
N THR A 712 27.50 23.83 -18.44
CA THR A 712 28.66 24.74 -18.46
C THR A 712 28.54 25.88 -17.44
N GLY A 713 27.38 26.00 -16.78
CA GLY A 713 27.09 27.07 -15.84
C GLY A 713 26.46 28.32 -16.48
N LYS A 714 26.06 28.26 -17.76
CA LYS A 714 25.36 29.37 -18.40
C LYS A 714 23.93 29.44 -17.87
N PHE A 715 23.52 30.64 -17.43
CA PHE A 715 22.15 30.91 -17.04
C PHE A 715 21.18 30.71 -18.21
N LEU A 716 20.10 29.96 -18.00
CA LEU A 716 19.07 29.67 -18.99
C LEU A 716 17.74 30.35 -18.65
N ALA A 717 17.29 30.23 -17.40
CA ALA A 717 15.99 30.74 -16.96
C ALA A 717 15.90 30.89 -15.45
N GLN A 718 14.93 31.67 -14.99
CA GLN A 718 14.50 31.73 -13.59
C GLN A 718 12.99 31.86 -13.49
N TRP A 719 12.42 31.42 -12.37
CA TRP A 719 11.03 31.65 -12.04
C TRP A 719 10.84 31.72 -10.53
N SER A 720 9.85 32.48 -10.09
CA SER A 720 9.54 32.66 -8.67
C SER A 720 8.94 31.38 -8.08
N LEU A 721 9.32 31.09 -6.83
CA LEU A 721 8.61 30.13 -6.00
C LEU A 721 7.25 30.72 -5.62
N PHE A 722 6.21 29.88 -5.63
CA PHE A 722 4.93 30.28 -5.07
C PHE A 722 5.07 30.43 -3.55
N ILE A 723 4.61 31.55 -3.01
CA ILE A 723 4.57 31.80 -1.57
C ILE A 723 3.10 32.03 -1.20
N PRO A 724 2.53 31.19 -0.31
CA PRO A 724 1.15 31.37 0.13
C PRO A 724 0.96 32.74 0.82
N PRO A 725 -0.19 33.42 0.65
CA PRO A 725 -0.41 34.74 1.24
C PRO A 725 -0.32 34.77 2.77
N ASP A 726 -0.61 33.65 3.42
CA ASP A 726 -0.57 33.43 4.86
C ASP A 726 0.82 33.01 5.37
N TYR A 727 1.76 32.69 4.48
CA TYR A 727 3.09 32.22 4.84
C TYR A 727 4.07 33.39 4.93
N LYS A 728 4.79 33.49 6.04
CA LYS A 728 5.85 34.48 6.14
C LYS A 728 7.09 33.97 5.42
N ARG A 729 7.74 34.85 4.67
CA ARG A 729 8.93 34.51 3.88
C ARG A 729 10.09 33.98 4.73
N GLU A 730 10.19 34.43 5.98
CA GLU A 730 11.16 34.00 6.99
C GLU A 730 10.97 32.54 7.46
N ASP A 731 9.79 31.97 7.27
CA ASP A 731 9.47 30.61 7.71
C ASP A 731 9.73 29.55 6.60
N MET A 732 10.19 29.95 5.40
CA MET A 732 10.27 29.03 4.27
C MET A 732 11.33 27.94 4.48
N THR A 733 10.87 26.70 4.49
CA THR A 733 11.71 25.50 4.57
C THR A 733 11.62 24.75 3.22
N PRO A 734 12.71 24.66 2.45
CA PRO A 734 12.77 23.73 1.33
C PRO A 734 13.15 22.34 1.86
N ASN A 735 12.38 21.33 1.50
CA ASN A 735 12.66 19.95 1.89
C ASN A 735 13.29 19.16 0.75
N ASN A 736 12.69 19.22 -0.45
CA ASN A 736 13.10 18.38 -1.57
C ASN A 736 12.98 19.13 -2.91
N LEU A 737 13.94 18.88 -3.82
CA LEU A 737 13.90 19.31 -5.22
C LEU A 737 14.22 18.10 -6.10
N ILE A 738 13.34 17.75 -7.03
CA ILE A 738 13.60 16.74 -8.06
C ILE A 738 13.13 17.20 -9.42
N VAL A 739 13.72 16.63 -10.48
CA VAL A 739 13.38 16.93 -11.87
C VAL A 739 13.11 15.62 -12.59
N ASP A 740 12.03 15.55 -13.36
CA ASP A 740 11.67 14.36 -14.12
C ASP A 740 12.34 14.30 -15.51
N ASN A 741 12.11 13.19 -16.22
CA ASN A 741 12.65 12.98 -17.57
C ASN A 741 12.07 13.91 -18.64
N LYS A 742 11.02 14.68 -18.33
CA LYS A 742 10.44 15.72 -19.18
C LYS A 742 10.91 17.12 -18.76
N SER A 743 11.92 17.20 -17.88
CA SER A 743 12.44 18.44 -17.29
C SER A 743 11.39 19.23 -16.51
N GLN A 744 10.34 18.58 -15.98
CA GLN A 744 9.41 19.20 -15.04
C GLN A 744 10.01 19.20 -13.64
N VAL A 745 9.83 20.29 -12.91
CA VAL A 745 10.49 20.52 -11.62
C VAL A 745 9.48 20.38 -10.49
N TYR A 746 9.82 19.57 -9.49
CA TYR A 746 9.03 19.36 -8.29
C TYR A 746 9.83 19.89 -7.11
N VAL A 747 9.26 20.85 -6.38
CA VAL A 747 9.89 21.43 -5.20
C VAL A 747 8.90 21.42 -4.05
N GLU A 748 9.33 20.94 -2.89
CA GLU A 748 8.59 21.13 -1.65
C GLU A 748 9.13 22.35 -0.91
N VAL A 749 8.27 23.34 -0.69
CA VAL A 749 8.62 24.56 0.01
C VAL A 749 7.42 25.08 0.81
N ALA A 750 7.66 25.47 2.06
CA ALA A 750 6.69 26.18 2.90
C ALA A 750 5.35 25.42 3.13
N GLY A 751 5.41 24.10 3.26
CA GLY A 751 4.21 23.26 3.38
C GLY A 751 3.42 23.15 2.09
N TYR A 752 4.08 23.27 0.93
CA TYR A 752 3.49 23.04 -0.37
C TYR A 752 4.40 22.23 -1.28
N LEU A 753 3.81 21.30 -2.01
CA LEU A 753 4.43 20.66 -3.16
C LEU A 753 4.06 21.44 -4.43
N GLN A 754 5.07 21.98 -5.09
CA GLN A 754 4.93 22.79 -6.30
C GLN A 754 5.52 22.05 -7.49
N LYS A 755 4.76 21.97 -8.60
CA LYS A 755 5.20 21.41 -9.88
C LYS A 755 5.28 22.52 -10.91
N TYR A 756 6.43 22.63 -11.58
CA TYR A 756 6.66 23.56 -12.67
C TYR A 756 6.92 22.80 -13.98
N ASP A 757 6.51 23.37 -15.11
CA ASP A 757 6.94 22.88 -16.42
C ASP A 757 8.41 23.24 -16.69
N SER A 758 8.95 22.77 -17.82
CA SER A 758 10.34 23.01 -18.22
C SER A 758 10.67 24.48 -18.53
N ASN A 759 9.66 25.34 -18.65
CA ASN A 759 9.77 26.78 -18.85
C ASN A 759 9.60 27.57 -17.55
N GLY A 760 9.30 26.92 -16.42
CA GLY A 760 9.10 27.56 -15.13
C GLY A 760 7.67 28.03 -14.87
N ASN A 761 6.69 27.58 -15.64
CA ASN A 761 5.28 27.85 -15.34
C ASN A 761 4.79 26.91 -14.24
N LEU A 762 4.20 27.47 -13.18
CA LEU A 762 3.57 26.68 -12.12
C LEU A 762 2.35 25.93 -12.67
N ILE A 763 2.41 24.60 -12.62
CA ILE A 763 1.32 23.70 -13.06
C ILE A 763 0.47 23.29 -11.86
N ILE A 764 1.12 22.91 -10.75
CA ILE A 764 0.44 22.35 -9.58
C ILE A 764 1.02 22.97 -8.32
N ASN A 765 0.13 23.23 -7.36
CA ASN A 765 0.48 23.68 -6.03
C ASN A 765 -0.45 23.03 -5.03
N ILE A 766 0.05 22.02 -4.31
CA ILE A 766 -0.72 21.23 -3.33
C ILE A 766 -0.24 21.61 -1.94
N LYS A 767 -1.18 21.99 -1.08
CA LYS A 767 -0.90 22.21 0.34
C LYS A 767 -0.56 20.89 1.01
N THR A 768 0.60 20.83 1.65
CA THR A 768 1.09 19.73 2.49
C THR A 768 0.99 20.18 3.96
N THR A 769 1.74 19.57 4.89
CA THR A 769 1.78 20.00 6.30
C THR A 769 3.22 20.24 6.72
N ASP A 770 3.48 21.28 7.52
CA ASP A 770 4.78 21.53 8.16
C ASP A 770 4.84 20.98 9.60
N ASP A 771 3.74 20.37 10.08
CA ASP A 771 3.61 19.86 11.44
C ASP A 771 3.87 18.34 11.48
N TYR A 772 4.95 17.97 12.17
CA TYR A 772 5.39 16.60 12.44
C TYR A 772 4.41 15.79 13.32
N SER A 773 3.43 16.44 13.96
CA SER A 773 2.51 15.81 14.92
C SER A 773 1.12 15.49 14.37
N ILE A 774 0.80 15.97 13.17
CA ILE A 774 -0.53 15.77 12.57
C ILE A 774 -0.60 14.38 11.92
N GLU A 775 -1.56 13.56 12.36
CA GLU A 775 -1.99 12.37 11.64
C GLU A 775 -2.36 12.76 10.21
N SER A 776 -1.51 12.36 9.28
CA SER A 776 -1.51 12.84 7.92
C SER A 776 -2.65 12.15 7.14
N ALA A 777 -3.58 12.93 6.56
CA ALA A 777 -4.65 12.43 5.70
C ALA A 777 -4.13 12.28 4.25
N ASP A 778 -4.92 11.69 3.34
CA ASP A 778 -4.60 11.67 1.91
C ASP A 778 -4.40 13.09 1.37
N GLY A 779 -3.25 13.34 0.74
CA GLY A 779 -2.86 14.67 0.24
C GLY A 779 -2.23 15.60 1.28
N SER A 780 -2.18 15.23 2.56
CA SER A 780 -1.40 15.91 3.59
C SER A 780 -0.20 15.05 3.96
N PHE A 781 1.01 15.59 3.92
CA PHE A 781 2.24 14.91 4.32
C PHE A 781 3.29 15.90 4.78
N PHE A 782 4.19 15.48 5.66
CA PHE A 782 5.46 16.16 5.89
C PHE A 782 6.54 15.23 5.33
N SER A 783 7.11 15.57 4.17
CA SER A 783 7.93 14.61 3.42
C SER A 783 9.36 14.50 3.99
N ARG A 784 9.90 13.28 4.03
CA ARG A 784 11.34 13.05 4.24
C ARG A 784 12.06 12.78 2.94
N SER A 785 11.41 12.05 2.03
CA SER A 785 12.01 11.58 0.80
C SER A 785 10.96 11.58 -0.29
N ILE A 786 11.33 12.06 -1.46
CA ILE A 786 10.52 11.95 -2.66
C ILE A 786 11.27 11.19 -3.73
N ALA A 787 10.54 10.45 -4.56
CA ALA A 787 11.09 9.74 -5.69
C ALA A 787 10.15 9.86 -6.88
N ILE A 788 10.67 9.83 -8.11
CA ILE A 788 9.88 9.91 -9.33
C ILE A 788 10.20 8.75 -10.24
N ASP A 789 9.15 8.10 -10.77
CA ASP A 789 9.34 7.04 -11.75
C ASP A 789 9.51 7.60 -13.17
N THR A 790 9.83 6.72 -14.12
CA THR A 790 10.02 7.09 -15.54
C THR A 790 8.73 7.53 -16.23
N ALA A 791 7.55 7.26 -15.65
CA ALA A 791 6.27 7.74 -16.14
C ALA A 791 5.94 9.15 -15.62
N GLY A 792 6.69 9.64 -14.63
CA GLY A 792 6.48 10.94 -13.98
C GLY A 792 5.52 10.88 -12.79
N HIS A 793 5.25 9.69 -12.24
CA HIS A 793 4.52 9.57 -10.99
C HIS A 793 5.44 9.94 -9.83
N LEU A 794 4.97 10.85 -8.98
CA LEU A 794 5.69 11.26 -7.79
C LEU A 794 5.29 10.37 -6.62
N PHE A 795 6.29 9.82 -5.94
CA PHE A 795 6.14 9.09 -4.69
C PHE A 795 6.69 9.96 -3.56
N VAL A 796 5.96 10.00 -2.45
CA VAL A 796 6.32 10.81 -1.29
C VAL A 796 6.31 9.92 -0.05
N GLY A 797 7.48 9.72 0.54
CA GLY A 797 7.64 9.10 1.86
C GLY A 797 7.61 10.17 2.94
N ASP A 798 6.69 10.03 3.90
CA ASP A 798 6.51 11.01 4.98
C ASP A 798 7.11 10.55 6.33
N TYR A 799 7.14 11.47 7.29
CA TYR A 799 7.59 11.22 8.67
C TYR A 799 6.60 10.35 9.49
N SER A 800 5.49 9.92 8.89
CA SER A 800 4.48 9.02 9.47
C SER A 800 4.61 7.57 8.94
N GLU A 801 5.72 7.24 8.26
CA GLU A 801 5.96 5.98 7.54
C GLU A 801 4.91 5.64 6.46
N ARG A 802 4.24 6.65 5.91
CA ARG A 802 3.35 6.46 4.75
C ARG A 802 4.09 6.82 3.47
N VAL A 803 3.78 6.08 2.42
CA VAL A 803 4.19 6.43 1.06
C VAL A 803 2.94 6.70 0.22
N GLN A 804 2.87 7.91 -0.33
CA GLN A 804 1.78 8.34 -1.20
C GLN A 804 2.27 8.40 -2.65
N LYS A 805 1.53 7.78 -3.57
CA LYS A 805 1.70 7.97 -5.02
C LYS A 805 0.79 9.11 -5.47
N LEU A 806 1.38 10.20 -5.93
CA LEU A 806 0.67 11.35 -6.47
C LEU A 806 0.60 11.23 -7.99
N VAL A 807 -0.59 10.90 -8.48
CA VAL A 807 -0.91 10.93 -9.92
C VAL A 807 -1.38 12.34 -10.27
N LEU A 808 -0.41 13.18 -10.58
CA LEU A 808 -0.59 14.59 -10.87
C LEU A 808 -1.07 14.77 -12.32
N ARG A 809 -2.40 14.72 -12.52
CA ARG A 809 -3.06 14.91 -13.83
C ARG A 809 -3.18 16.38 -14.21
#